data_AF-A0A1X7KW78-F1
#
_entry.id   AF-A0A1X7KW78-F1
#
_cell.length_a   1.000
_cell.length_b   1.000
_cell.length_c   1.000
_cell.angle_alpha   90.00
_cell.angle_beta   90.00
_cell.angle_gamma   90.00
#
_symmetry.space_group_name_H-M   'P 1'
#
loop_
_entity.id
_entity.type
_entity.pdbx_description
1 polymer ?
#
loop_
_entity_poly.entity_id
_entity_poly.type
_entity_poly.pdbx_seq_one_letter_code
_entity_poly.pdbx_strand_id
1 'polypeptide(L)'
;MGSEAEEMKQMKSSSGSKRAAAKRSKWLIMLLTGTMLMSPFFGMGHVVHADGKLLSASETRAATGLVKVGEEIITSGAKLLKYQYTTTRSGKQVKANLNMVQADLQNPYLKLDTMTGTGGKLNARQSVGGMAKETGAVAAVNGDYFAMDKEGAPLGPEISGGTVISSPSALKGMYAFGVTKSNQPVIDEYRFQGKVTSEDGSSFELAGINQSAYMTEPDKQYSHVNAMYIYTSSWKNQDRPINSSTTPTEVLVRNGVVEEFSDKASIKASAPEEGYILRGHGTAASYMREHMQVGMQVSTDYRLVSQTSGKLVDPDSFQMMIGGHTLLVENGKASGFTRDTNSISGSSARARTAVGYSKDGRYAYIITVEKNDYSAGLTLKEMQQALVQAGVWKAVNLDGGGSTTMVHRPLAETSNVLSFNTEYGTTQRQVVNGLGVYTTAPQGAVKGMVLSGSTKLYIGQQATYSTKAYDEYYNPVDAGNVNMSWSASNDVLAWNGSSFVAKRAGSSQVIGKSGSATAKKEVEVIGASQIDQLYMNASSAPLTAGASVKLQVKVKLKDGSVGTLPNESVKWELKGFEGSVKDGTLTVNSVPAGASIGYAFASYDGLRTMIPLTVSSEQLVEDFNGTGTTVGFTSLPKDVTKGQAAIVGNYDGKTAQDKVVKLNYDMTAGSDNKFAYALFNNGKGIPMGGLPTSVKLDIYGDNSLNWLRAEFIDANGKSHVTDVAKYIDWSGWKTLEMDTSSLGATGSLSLKRLYVVNLKDGQDERAAKGEVAFDRIRATMPAGGAANLPKADMKLTVNSRAAVVNGKEKRLDVAPIVLNGSTYVPVRVILDAFGGETAWNGQQKKVTVLRGDRYLELTVNAKEYLNNGKRVASDVAPIIRSNRTLVPLRLVSEQIGLIVNWDQKTKSITIR
;
A
#
# COMPACT_ATOMS: atom_id res chain seq x y z
N MET A 1 -91.59 3.45 -20.83
CA MET A 1 -91.38 2.01 -20.53
C MET A 1 -89.88 1.78 -20.62
N GLY A 2 -89.09 1.69 -19.55
CA GLY A 2 -89.37 1.38 -18.14
C GLY A 2 -88.56 0.12 -17.76
N SER A 3 -87.84 0.04 -16.63
CA SER A 3 -87.80 0.90 -15.44
C SER A 3 -86.42 0.93 -14.74
N GLU A 4 -86.35 1.82 -13.74
CA GLU A 4 -85.43 2.02 -12.60
C GLU A 4 -84.90 0.76 -11.85
N ALA A 5 -83.97 0.81 -10.85
CA ALA A 5 -82.87 1.72 -10.41
C ALA A 5 -82.27 1.18 -9.07
N GLU A 6 -81.11 1.57 -8.49
CA GLU A 6 -79.91 2.26 -9.02
C GLU A 6 -78.63 1.36 -8.81
N GLU A 7 -77.76 1.39 -7.79
CA GLU A 7 -77.51 2.31 -6.65
C GLU A 7 -76.00 2.53 -6.38
N MET A 8 -75.63 3.79 -6.16
CA MET A 8 -74.46 4.36 -5.46
C MET A 8 -73.21 3.50 -5.14
N LYS A 9 -72.05 3.96 -5.66
CA LYS A 9 -71.24 4.92 -4.86
C LYS A 9 -70.30 5.87 -5.63
N GLN A 10 -70.19 7.06 -5.04
CA GLN A 10 -69.42 8.26 -5.39
C GLN A 10 -67.88 8.07 -5.28
N MET A 11 -66.98 8.95 -5.77
CA MET A 11 -67.00 10.05 -6.78
C MET A 11 -65.56 10.47 -7.16
N LYS A 12 -65.43 11.18 -8.31
CA LYS A 12 -64.63 12.41 -8.65
C LYS A 12 -63.49 12.86 -7.70
N SER A 13 -62.41 13.55 -8.15
CA SER A 13 -61.80 13.93 -9.45
C SER A 13 -60.38 14.51 -9.13
N SER A 14 -59.60 15.33 -9.85
CA SER A 14 -59.61 16.13 -11.11
C SER A 14 -58.12 16.49 -11.43
N SER A 15 -57.65 17.09 -12.53
CA SER A 15 -58.07 17.41 -13.91
C SER A 15 -56.83 17.99 -14.66
N GLY A 16 -56.98 18.64 -15.83
CA GLY A 16 -56.01 19.61 -16.42
C GLY A 16 -54.53 19.19 -16.60
N SER A 17 -54.02 18.65 -17.72
CA SER A 17 -54.12 19.01 -19.15
C SER A 17 -53.40 20.31 -19.57
N LYS A 18 -52.30 20.22 -20.35
CA LYS A 18 -52.20 20.69 -21.77
C LYS A 18 -50.81 20.57 -22.43
N ARG A 19 -50.79 19.88 -23.57
CA ARG A 19 -50.02 20.06 -24.82
C ARG A 19 -48.73 20.94 -24.87
N ALA A 20 -47.62 20.25 -25.24
CA ALA A 20 -46.96 20.31 -26.56
C ALA A 20 -45.61 21.04 -26.80
N ALA A 21 -44.80 20.35 -27.63
CA ALA A 21 -43.77 20.82 -28.57
C ALA A 21 -42.51 21.57 -28.06
N ALA A 22 -41.36 20.90 -28.15
CA ALA A 22 -40.02 21.50 -28.16
C ALA A 22 -39.19 21.00 -29.36
N LYS A 23 -38.30 21.84 -29.90
CA LYS A 23 -37.52 21.55 -31.13
C LYS A 23 -36.33 20.63 -30.86
N ARG A 24 -35.98 19.79 -31.84
CA ARG A 24 -34.67 19.10 -31.90
C ARG A 24 -33.54 20.14 -32.04
N SER A 25 -32.47 19.96 -31.26
CA SER A 25 -31.12 20.46 -31.59
C SER A 25 -30.12 19.33 -31.36
N LYS A 26 -29.04 19.27 -32.14
CA LYS A 26 -28.05 18.18 -32.06
C LYS A 26 -26.99 18.53 -31.02
N TRP A 27 -26.66 17.59 -30.14
CA TRP A 27 -25.38 17.55 -29.45
C TRP A 27 -24.70 16.22 -29.74
N LEU A 28 -23.42 16.28 -30.08
CA LEU A 28 -22.60 15.15 -30.50
C LEU A 28 -21.69 14.75 -29.33
N ILE A 29 -21.86 13.55 -28.79
CA ILE A 29 -20.94 13.00 -27.79
C ILE A 29 -20.04 11.98 -28.49
N MET A 30 -18.79 12.35 -28.73
CA MET A 30 -17.76 11.40 -29.15
C MET A 30 -17.30 10.59 -27.94
N LEU A 31 -17.64 9.31 -27.91
CA LEU A 31 -16.95 8.32 -27.08
C LEU A 31 -15.86 7.67 -27.93
N LEU A 32 -14.60 8.03 -27.66
CA LEU A 32 -13.43 7.43 -28.29
C LEU A 32 -13.18 6.04 -27.69
N THR A 33 -13.61 5.00 -28.41
CA THR A 33 -13.33 3.61 -28.06
C THR A 33 -11.92 3.22 -28.51
N GLY A 34 -11.19 2.50 -27.65
CA GLY A 34 -9.77 2.15 -27.84
C GLY A 34 -9.47 0.67 -27.57
N THR A 35 -10.42 -0.22 -27.83
CA THR A 35 -10.25 -1.67 -27.65
C THR A 35 -9.63 -2.30 -28.89
N MET A 36 -8.36 -2.71 -28.83
CA MET A 36 -7.74 -3.52 -29.88
C MET A 36 -8.35 -4.93 -29.91
N LEU A 37 -8.91 -5.30 -31.06
CA LEU A 37 -9.27 -6.68 -31.39
C LEU A 37 -8.08 -7.37 -32.07
N MET A 38 -7.74 -8.57 -31.62
CA MET A 38 -6.91 -9.53 -32.34
C MET A 38 -7.74 -10.82 -32.46
N SER A 39 -8.02 -11.24 -33.68
CA SER A 39 -8.88 -12.40 -33.98
C SER A 39 -8.07 -13.55 -34.60
N PRO A 40 -8.42 -14.80 -34.29
CA PRO A 40 -8.24 -15.93 -35.19
C PRO A 40 -9.48 -16.10 -36.11
N PHE A 41 -9.32 -16.82 -37.21
CA PHE A 41 -10.31 -16.96 -38.29
C PHE A 41 -10.97 -18.36 -38.30
N PHE A 42 -12.06 -18.47 -39.08
CA PHE A 42 -12.82 -19.69 -39.46
C PHE A 42 -13.75 -20.36 -38.43
N GLY A 43 -14.93 -20.79 -38.93
CA GLY A 43 -15.97 -21.51 -38.19
C GLY A 43 -17.40 -21.07 -38.53
N MET A 44 -17.91 -21.39 -39.73
CA MET A 44 -19.33 -21.14 -40.07
C MET A 44 -20.26 -22.10 -39.29
N GLY A 45 -21.40 -21.59 -38.80
CA GLY A 45 -22.33 -22.41 -37.99
C GLY A 45 -23.67 -21.74 -37.66
N HIS A 46 -24.49 -21.47 -38.69
CA HIS A 46 -25.94 -21.18 -38.66
C HIS A 46 -26.52 -20.10 -37.71
N VAL A 47 -27.26 -19.17 -38.33
CA VAL A 47 -28.12 -18.18 -37.66
C VAL A 47 -29.46 -18.80 -37.24
N VAL A 48 -29.93 -18.47 -36.04
CA VAL A 48 -31.36 -18.46 -35.69
C VAL A 48 -31.67 -17.11 -35.05
N HIS A 49 -32.60 -16.35 -35.62
CA HIS A 49 -33.10 -15.11 -35.04
C HIS A 49 -34.30 -15.40 -34.11
N ALA A 50 -34.33 -14.75 -32.95
CA ALA A 50 -35.52 -14.62 -32.10
C ALA A 50 -35.52 -13.27 -31.37
N ASP A 51 -36.39 -12.38 -31.83
CA ASP A 51 -36.88 -11.10 -31.28
C ASP A 51 -36.25 -10.51 -30.01
N GLY A 52 -35.64 -9.33 -30.16
CA GLY A 52 -35.15 -8.52 -29.05
C GLY A 52 -36.27 -7.79 -28.30
N LYS A 53 -36.41 -8.08 -27.00
CA LYS A 53 -36.98 -7.13 -26.04
C LYS A 53 -35.87 -6.23 -25.49
N LEU A 54 -35.99 -4.92 -25.73
CA LEU A 54 -35.25 -3.89 -25.00
C LEU A 54 -35.66 -3.94 -23.52
N LEU A 55 -34.87 -4.64 -22.71
CA LEU A 55 -34.96 -4.54 -21.26
C LEU A 55 -34.47 -3.15 -20.83
N SER A 56 -35.23 -2.52 -19.94
CA SER A 56 -34.79 -1.30 -19.25
C SER A 56 -33.53 -1.59 -18.42
N ALA A 57 -32.78 -0.54 -18.10
CA ALA A 57 -31.60 -0.63 -17.24
C ALA A 57 -32.00 -1.05 -15.81
N SER A 58 -32.07 -2.36 -15.58
CA SER A 58 -32.10 -2.94 -14.24
C SER A 58 -30.71 -2.86 -13.61
N GLU A 59 -30.67 -2.86 -12.28
CA GLU A 59 -29.45 -2.69 -11.51
C GLU A 59 -28.45 -3.82 -11.84
N THR A 60 -27.26 -3.45 -12.31
CA THR A 60 -26.23 -4.40 -12.73
C THR A 60 -25.65 -5.14 -11.52
N ARG A 61 -26.33 -6.19 -11.08
CA ARG A 61 -25.94 -7.08 -9.98
C ARG A 61 -24.63 -7.78 -10.34
N ALA A 62 -23.51 -7.13 -10.06
CA ALA A 62 -22.17 -7.54 -10.47
C ALA A 62 -21.90 -9.01 -10.10
N ALA A 63 -21.59 -9.82 -11.10
CA ALA A 63 -21.59 -11.27 -10.97
C ALA A 63 -20.51 -11.78 -10.00
N THR A 64 -20.91 -12.70 -9.11
CA THR A 64 -19.98 -13.57 -8.38
C THR A 64 -19.18 -14.41 -9.38
N GLY A 65 -17.86 -14.42 -9.28
CA GLY A 65 -17.02 -15.22 -10.16
C GLY A 65 -15.53 -14.88 -10.15
N LEU A 66 -14.77 -15.72 -10.84
CA LEU A 66 -13.33 -15.58 -11.08
C LEU A 66 -13.05 -14.82 -12.39
N VAL A 67 -12.18 -13.82 -12.33
CA VAL A 67 -11.71 -13.06 -13.51
C VAL A 67 -10.19 -13.10 -13.57
N LYS A 68 -9.59 -13.39 -14.73
CA LYS A 68 -8.15 -13.27 -14.95
C LYS A 68 -7.79 -11.78 -15.04
N VAL A 69 -6.88 -11.33 -14.18
CA VAL A 69 -6.43 -9.92 -14.11
C VAL A 69 -4.99 -9.73 -14.61
N GLY A 70 -4.23 -10.81 -14.83
CA GLY A 70 -2.92 -10.76 -15.48
C GLY A 70 -2.30 -12.13 -15.75
N GLU A 71 -1.20 -12.15 -16.48
CA GLU A 71 -0.26 -13.27 -16.52
C GLU A 71 1.19 -12.78 -16.69
N GLU A 72 2.14 -13.64 -16.34
CA GLU A 72 3.58 -13.36 -16.36
C GLU A 72 4.35 -14.66 -16.60
N ILE A 73 5.37 -14.64 -17.46
CA ILE A 73 6.16 -15.82 -17.81
C ILE A 73 7.35 -15.94 -16.84
N ILE A 74 7.57 -17.13 -16.28
CA ILE A 74 8.64 -17.42 -15.31
C ILE A 74 9.83 -18.08 -16.02
N THR A 75 9.54 -19.05 -16.89
CA THR A 75 10.48 -19.81 -17.72
C THR A 75 9.71 -20.58 -18.81
N SER A 76 10.42 -21.28 -19.71
CA SER A 76 9.85 -22.26 -20.63
C SER A 76 8.96 -23.26 -19.88
N GLY A 77 7.68 -23.34 -20.24
CA GLY A 77 6.72 -24.25 -19.62
C GLY A 77 6.05 -23.75 -18.33
N ALA A 78 6.49 -22.66 -17.71
CA ALA A 78 5.86 -22.13 -16.49
C ALA A 78 5.50 -20.65 -16.56
N LYS A 79 4.27 -20.33 -16.14
CA LYS A 79 3.75 -18.97 -16.04
C LYS A 79 2.89 -18.75 -14.81
N LEU A 80 2.98 -17.57 -14.24
CA LEU A 80 2.13 -17.08 -13.17
C LEU A 80 0.86 -16.47 -13.76
N LEU A 81 -0.30 -17.03 -13.40
CA LEU A 81 -1.62 -16.54 -13.73
C LEU A 81 -2.21 -15.81 -12.52
N LYS A 82 -2.64 -14.56 -12.71
CA LYS A 82 -3.15 -13.69 -11.65
C LYS A 82 -4.65 -13.52 -11.85
N TYR A 83 -5.45 -13.87 -10.84
CA TYR A 83 -6.91 -13.85 -10.86
C TYR A 83 -7.49 -13.05 -9.69
N GLN A 84 -8.70 -12.55 -9.86
CA GLN A 84 -9.51 -11.98 -8.80
C GLN A 84 -10.86 -12.71 -8.72
N TYR A 85 -11.18 -13.25 -7.54
CA TYR A 85 -12.46 -13.87 -7.24
C TYR A 85 -13.35 -12.87 -6.49
N THR A 86 -14.55 -12.59 -7.01
CA THR A 86 -15.54 -11.73 -6.36
C THR A 86 -16.68 -12.59 -5.81
N THR A 87 -17.03 -12.39 -4.54
CA THR A 87 -18.08 -13.14 -3.83
C THR A 87 -18.83 -12.23 -2.84
N THR A 88 -19.92 -12.72 -2.25
CA THR A 88 -20.74 -11.97 -1.28
C THR A 88 -20.66 -12.61 0.10
N ARG A 89 -20.28 -11.83 1.13
CA ARG A 89 -20.28 -12.25 2.54
C ARG A 89 -21.07 -11.25 3.36
N SER A 90 -22.03 -11.73 4.16
CA SER A 90 -22.90 -10.91 5.01
C SER A 90 -23.52 -9.70 4.27
N GLY A 91 -24.02 -9.94 3.05
CA GLY A 91 -24.64 -8.92 2.19
C GLY A 91 -23.68 -7.96 1.48
N LYS A 92 -22.36 -8.00 1.76
CA LYS A 92 -21.34 -7.15 1.12
C LYS A 92 -20.55 -7.94 0.08
N GLN A 93 -20.24 -7.32 -1.06
CA GLN A 93 -19.25 -7.89 -1.96
C GLN A 93 -17.85 -7.80 -1.35
N VAL A 94 -17.08 -8.87 -1.54
CA VAL A 94 -15.67 -8.97 -1.15
C VAL A 94 -14.88 -9.56 -2.31
N LYS A 95 -13.59 -9.20 -2.38
CA LYS A 95 -12.66 -9.64 -3.41
C LYS A 95 -11.49 -10.37 -2.78
N ALA A 96 -11.06 -11.46 -3.40
CA ALA A 96 -9.83 -12.15 -3.06
C ALA A 96 -8.97 -12.34 -4.30
N ASN A 97 -7.67 -12.09 -4.18
CA ASN A 97 -6.71 -12.33 -5.24
C ASN A 97 -6.20 -13.78 -5.15
N LEU A 98 -6.01 -14.41 -6.31
CA LEU A 98 -5.55 -15.79 -6.47
C LEU A 98 -4.41 -15.82 -7.47
N ASN A 99 -3.29 -16.42 -7.05
CA ASN A 99 -2.07 -16.56 -7.84
C ASN A 99 -1.87 -18.05 -8.14
N MET A 100 -1.76 -18.41 -9.42
CA MET A 100 -1.65 -19.79 -9.89
C MET A 100 -0.46 -19.91 -10.83
N VAL A 101 0.57 -20.68 -10.46
CA VAL A 101 1.59 -21.10 -11.43
C VAL A 101 1.02 -22.28 -12.21
N GLN A 102 0.86 -22.10 -13.52
CA GLN A 102 0.61 -23.18 -14.46
C GLN A 102 1.96 -23.72 -14.94
N ALA A 103 2.20 -25.02 -14.71
CA ALA A 103 3.43 -25.73 -15.05
C ALA A 103 3.12 -26.86 -16.04
N ASP A 104 3.70 -26.78 -17.24
CA ASP A 104 3.54 -27.77 -18.32
C ASP A 104 4.48 -28.96 -18.12
N LEU A 105 3.92 -30.08 -17.63
CA LEU A 105 4.67 -31.31 -17.32
C LEU A 105 5.17 -32.03 -18.58
N GLN A 106 4.72 -31.63 -19.77
CA GLN A 106 5.23 -32.13 -21.04
C GLN A 106 6.40 -31.30 -21.59
N ASN A 107 6.81 -30.23 -20.92
CA ASN A 107 7.97 -29.43 -21.32
C ASN A 107 9.28 -30.09 -20.81
N PRO A 108 10.24 -30.46 -21.69
CA PRO A 108 11.46 -31.17 -21.30
C PRO A 108 12.41 -30.32 -20.44
N TYR A 109 12.18 -29.01 -20.35
CA TYR A 109 12.98 -28.07 -19.56
C TYR A 109 12.35 -27.72 -18.22
N LEU A 110 11.24 -28.35 -17.83
CA LEU A 110 10.51 -28.03 -16.61
C LEU A 110 10.43 -29.24 -15.68
N LYS A 111 10.83 -29.05 -14.41
CA LYS A 111 10.72 -30.07 -13.35
C LYS A 111 9.93 -29.52 -12.17
N LEU A 112 9.04 -30.34 -11.60
CA LEU A 112 8.51 -30.11 -10.26
C LEU A 112 9.23 -31.01 -9.26
N ASP A 113 9.58 -30.48 -8.11
CA ASP A 113 10.12 -31.26 -7.00
C ASP A 113 9.72 -30.65 -5.66
N THR A 114 9.79 -31.44 -4.59
CA THR A 114 9.65 -30.91 -3.23
C THR A 114 10.88 -30.10 -2.84
N MET A 115 10.71 -29.27 -1.81
CA MET A 115 11.78 -28.60 -1.10
C MET A 115 11.64 -28.95 0.38
N THR A 116 12.62 -29.62 0.96
CA THR A 116 12.68 -29.83 2.41
C THR A 116 13.31 -28.59 3.09
N GLY A 117 13.20 -28.48 4.42
CA GLY A 117 13.82 -27.43 5.23
C GLY A 117 15.35 -27.33 5.09
N THR A 118 15.96 -26.31 5.73
CA THR A 118 17.37 -25.89 5.58
C THR A 118 18.35 -27.07 5.53
N GLY A 119 19.14 -27.17 4.47
CA GLY A 119 20.10 -28.26 4.23
C GLY A 119 19.45 -29.56 3.73
N GLY A 120 18.21 -29.50 3.23
CA GLY A 120 17.43 -30.67 2.83
C GLY A 120 16.91 -31.51 4.02
N LYS A 121 16.67 -30.90 5.19
CA LYS A 121 16.35 -31.60 6.44
C LYS A 121 14.99 -31.21 7.03
N LEU A 122 14.13 -32.19 7.32
CA LEU A 122 12.69 -32.02 7.59
C LEU A 122 12.37 -31.08 8.77
N ASN A 123 13.08 -31.28 9.88
CA ASN A 123 12.94 -30.54 11.13
C ASN A 123 13.81 -29.27 11.19
N ALA A 124 14.37 -28.83 10.06
CA ALA A 124 15.10 -27.57 9.90
C ALA A 124 14.21 -26.50 9.24
N ARG A 125 13.14 -26.06 9.91
CA ARG A 125 12.11 -25.17 9.34
C ARG A 125 12.73 -23.93 8.65
N GLN A 126 12.30 -23.67 7.41
CA GLN A 126 12.81 -22.56 6.58
C GLN A 126 11.68 -21.80 5.87
N SER A 127 11.90 -20.55 5.47
CA SER A 127 10.95 -19.81 4.63
C SER A 127 10.94 -20.34 3.19
N VAL A 128 9.80 -20.20 2.51
CA VAL A 128 9.65 -20.67 1.11
C VAL A 128 10.63 -19.96 0.17
N GLY A 129 10.88 -18.67 0.35
CA GLY A 129 11.91 -17.94 -0.38
C GLY A 129 13.34 -18.33 -0.03
N GLY A 130 13.58 -18.81 1.20
CA GLY A 130 14.86 -19.41 1.60
C GLY A 130 15.11 -20.73 0.87
N MET A 131 14.16 -21.67 0.98
CA MET A 131 14.21 -22.95 0.28
C MET A 131 14.36 -22.78 -1.24
N ALA A 132 13.54 -21.91 -1.87
CA ALA A 132 13.61 -21.68 -3.31
C ALA A 132 14.93 -21.04 -3.77
N LYS A 133 15.61 -20.27 -2.90
CA LYS A 133 16.97 -19.76 -3.16
C LYS A 133 18.02 -20.85 -2.99
N GLU A 134 17.87 -21.73 -2.01
CA GLU A 134 18.78 -22.83 -1.71
C GLU A 134 18.76 -23.91 -2.80
N THR A 135 17.57 -24.30 -3.28
CA THR A 135 17.40 -25.33 -4.32
C THR A 135 17.44 -24.79 -5.75
N GLY A 136 17.37 -23.47 -5.95
CA GLY A 136 17.33 -22.85 -7.28
C GLY A 136 15.96 -22.91 -7.98
N ALA A 137 14.87 -23.14 -7.24
CA ALA A 137 13.52 -23.10 -7.79
C ALA A 137 13.17 -21.70 -8.35
N VAL A 138 12.64 -21.64 -9.58
CA VAL A 138 12.22 -20.39 -10.24
C VAL A 138 10.80 -19.95 -9.86
N ALA A 139 10.03 -20.82 -9.20
CA ALA A 139 8.86 -20.45 -8.40
C ALA A 139 8.62 -21.52 -7.33
N ALA A 140 8.00 -21.15 -6.21
CA ALA A 140 7.67 -22.10 -5.16
C ALA A 140 6.52 -21.65 -4.26
N VAL A 141 5.92 -22.62 -3.55
CA VAL A 141 4.94 -22.39 -2.47
C VAL A 141 5.27 -23.21 -1.21
N ASN A 142 4.61 -22.90 -0.10
CA ASN A 142 4.64 -23.75 1.09
C ASN A 142 3.94 -25.10 0.84
N GLY A 143 4.36 -26.13 1.55
CA GLY A 143 3.86 -27.49 1.37
C GLY A 143 2.84 -27.92 2.41
N ASP A 144 3.18 -29.01 3.10
CA ASP A 144 2.29 -29.82 3.92
C ASP A 144 2.09 -29.24 5.34
N TYR A 145 1.11 -29.81 6.03
CA TYR A 145 0.83 -29.59 7.45
C TYR A 145 1.90 -30.22 8.34
N PHE A 146 2.23 -29.54 9.43
CA PHE A 146 3.20 -29.99 10.42
C PHE A 146 2.78 -29.62 11.85
N ALA A 147 3.28 -30.38 12.83
CA ALA A 147 3.09 -30.05 14.24
C ALA A 147 4.04 -28.90 14.64
N MET A 148 3.50 -27.69 14.82
CA MET A 148 4.28 -26.50 15.16
C MET A 148 4.93 -26.59 16.55
N ASP A 149 4.31 -27.35 17.45
CA ASP A 149 4.61 -27.58 18.87
C ASP A 149 5.53 -28.77 19.15
N LYS A 150 5.83 -29.60 18.14
CA LYS A 150 6.62 -30.83 18.27
C LYS A 150 7.93 -30.78 17.46
N GLU A 151 8.49 -31.95 17.14
CA GLU A 151 9.78 -32.10 16.44
C GLU A 151 9.82 -31.36 15.10
N GLY A 152 8.65 -31.07 14.51
CA GLY A 152 8.52 -30.16 13.37
C GLY A 152 8.84 -30.81 12.04
N ALA A 153 8.38 -32.04 11.82
CA ALA A 153 8.33 -32.70 10.52
C ALA A 153 6.89 -32.63 9.92
N PRO A 154 6.70 -32.84 8.60
CA PRO A 154 5.39 -32.96 7.97
C PRO A 154 4.57 -34.13 8.49
N LEU A 155 3.26 -34.11 8.24
CA LEU A 155 2.31 -35.17 8.61
C LEU A 155 2.04 -36.15 7.46
N GLY A 156 2.12 -35.70 6.22
CA GLY A 156 1.96 -36.50 5.02
C GLY A 156 3.29 -37.04 4.47
N PRO A 157 3.22 -37.72 3.31
CA PRO A 157 4.42 -38.17 2.61
C PRO A 157 5.22 -37.00 2.01
N GLU A 158 6.52 -37.20 1.90
CA GLU A 158 7.41 -36.36 1.12
C GLU A 158 8.34 -37.27 0.31
N ILE A 159 8.34 -37.10 -1.01
CA ILE A 159 9.33 -37.69 -1.92
C ILE A 159 10.02 -36.51 -2.63
N SER A 160 11.35 -36.50 -2.61
CA SER A 160 12.19 -35.48 -3.24
C SER A 160 13.25 -36.15 -4.12
N GLY A 161 13.40 -35.70 -5.37
CA GLY A 161 14.35 -36.32 -6.31
C GLY A 161 14.13 -37.82 -6.55
N GLY A 162 12.92 -38.34 -6.28
CA GLY A 162 12.58 -39.76 -6.31
C GLY A 162 12.93 -40.56 -5.05
N THR A 163 13.46 -39.93 -3.99
CA THR A 163 13.78 -40.57 -2.70
C THR A 163 12.68 -40.31 -1.68
N VAL A 164 12.29 -41.31 -0.88
CA VAL A 164 11.32 -41.13 0.22
C VAL A 164 11.97 -40.36 1.37
N ILE A 165 11.54 -39.12 1.57
CA ILE A 165 11.97 -38.25 2.65
C ILE A 165 11.07 -38.45 3.88
N SER A 166 9.75 -38.61 3.69
CA SER A 166 8.76 -38.92 4.74
C SER A 166 7.70 -39.88 4.21
N SER A 167 7.23 -40.83 5.03
CA SER A 167 6.09 -41.70 4.69
C SER A 167 4.73 -41.06 5.04
N PRO A 168 3.60 -41.51 4.46
CA PRO A 168 2.27 -41.07 4.91
C PRO A 168 2.01 -41.48 6.37
N SER A 169 1.55 -40.55 7.23
CA SER A 169 1.07 -40.91 8.58
C SER A 169 -0.21 -41.74 8.50
N ALA A 170 -0.46 -42.57 9.52
CA ALA A 170 -1.72 -43.30 9.70
C ALA A 170 -2.87 -42.36 10.14
N LEU A 171 -3.22 -41.43 9.25
CA LEU A 171 -4.29 -40.45 9.35
C LEU A 171 -5.28 -40.67 8.19
N LYS A 172 -6.58 -40.48 8.43
CA LYS A 172 -7.63 -40.76 7.45
C LYS A 172 -7.89 -39.55 6.54
N GLY A 173 -8.06 -39.79 5.24
CA GLY A 173 -8.49 -38.76 4.29
C GLY A 173 -7.44 -37.69 4.00
N MET A 174 -6.16 -37.95 4.33
CA MET A 174 -5.00 -37.12 3.97
C MET A 174 -4.58 -37.43 2.53
N TYR A 175 -4.84 -36.50 1.61
CA TYR A 175 -4.46 -36.65 0.21
C TYR A 175 -3.09 -36.03 -0.07
N ALA A 176 -2.27 -36.71 -0.86
CA ALA A 176 -1.00 -36.19 -1.36
C ALA A 176 -1.11 -35.83 -2.85
N PHE A 177 -0.23 -34.95 -3.33
CA PHE A 177 0.01 -34.71 -4.76
C PHE A 177 1.36 -35.30 -5.15
N GLY A 178 1.40 -36.07 -6.23
CA GLY A 178 2.63 -36.65 -6.76
C GLY A 178 2.79 -36.42 -8.26
N VAL A 179 4.02 -36.49 -8.73
CA VAL A 179 4.37 -36.54 -10.17
C VAL A 179 5.22 -37.79 -10.39
N THR A 180 4.81 -38.66 -11.32
CA THR A 180 5.57 -39.87 -11.66
C THR A 180 6.87 -39.54 -12.42
N LYS A 181 7.82 -40.48 -12.48
CA LYS A 181 8.97 -40.41 -13.41
C LYS A 181 8.56 -40.41 -14.91
N SER A 182 7.28 -40.57 -15.22
CA SER A 182 6.65 -40.41 -16.54
C SER A 182 5.83 -39.12 -16.67
N ASN A 183 6.12 -38.12 -15.83
CA ASN A 183 5.50 -36.79 -15.77
C ASN A 183 3.97 -36.77 -15.62
N GLN A 184 3.37 -37.84 -15.06
CA GLN A 184 1.94 -37.89 -14.81
C GLN A 184 1.62 -37.34 -13.41
N PRO A 185 0.74 -36.32 -13.29
CA PRO A 185 0.29 -35.83 -12.01
C PRO A 185 -0.79 -36.75 -11.42
N VAL A 186 -0.69 -37.04 -10.13
CA VAL A 186 -1.69 -37.83 -9.37
C VAL A 186 -2.05 -37.13 -8.07
N ILE A 187 -3.29 -37.34 -7.62
CA ILE A 187 -3.76 -36.96 -6.28
C ILE A 187 -4.53 -38.16 -5.71
N ASP A 188 -4.06 -38.70 -4.60
CA ASP A 188 -4.61 -39.89 -3.92
C ASP A 188 -4.28 -39.87 -2.41
N GLU A 189 -4.98 -40.67 -1.63
CA GLU A 189 -4.63 -41.01 -0.25
C GLU A 189 -3.74 -42.26 -0.28
N TYR A 190 -2.63 -42.26 0.46
CA TYR A 190 -1.67 -43.36 0.51
C TYR A 190 -1.47 -43.83 1.94
N ARG A 191 -1.30 -45.14 2.13
CA ARG A 191 -0.73 -45.72 3.37
C ARG A 191 0.70 -46.20 3.11
N PHE A 192 1.52 -46.18 4.15
CA PHE A 192 2.78 -46.89 4.18
C PHE A 192 2.53 -48.37 4.48
N GLN A 193 3.29 -49.27 3.84
CA GLN A 193 3.41 -50.66 4.23
C GLN A 193 4.88 -51.05 4.10
N GLY A 194 5.52 -51.45 5.20
CA GLY A 194 6.93 -51.85 5.17
C GLY A 194 7.26 -52.92 6.20
N LYS A 195 8.41 -53.55 6.03
CA LYS A 195 8.89 -54.63 6.88
C LYS A 195 10.41 -54.57 7.00
N VAL A 196 10.94 -54.79 8.20
CA VAL A 196 12.36 -55.12 8.42
C VAL A 196 12.51 -56.63 8.50
N THR A 197 13.60 -57.17 7.97
CA THR A 197 13.97 -58.60 8.09
C THR A 197 15.42 -58.68 8.57
N SER A 198 15.67 -59.47 9.62
CA SER A 198 17.01 -59.70 10.15
C SER A 198 17.67 -60.93 9.49
N GLU A 199 18.96 -61.12 9.72
CA GLU A 199 19.78 -62.21 9.14
C GLU A 199 19.28 -63.62 9.50
N ASP A 200 18.60 -63.78 10.65
CA ASP A 200 17.97 -65.03 11.09
C ASP A 200 16.64 -65.34 10.36
N GLY A 201 16.20 -64.46 9.45
CA GLY A 201 14.93 -64.56 8.72
C GLY A 201 13.70 -64.10 9.49
N SER A 202 13.84 -63.68 10.76
CA SER A 202 12.78 -63.01 11.51
C SER A 202 12.41 -61.68 10.87
N SER A 203 11.19 -61.19 11.11
CA SER A 203 10.78 -59.89 10.58
C SER A 203 9.68 -59.19 11.38
N PHE A 204 9.65 -57.86 11.27
CA PHE A 204 8.74 -56.97 12.00
C PHE A 204 8.23 -55.85 11.08
N GLU A 205 7.00 -55.36 11.31
CA GLU A 205 6.39 -54.31 10.48
C GLU A 205 6.96 -52.92 10.76
N LEU A 206 7.25 -52.16 9.69
CA LEU A 206 7.66 -50.77 9.76
C LEU A 206 6.41 -49.87 9.66
N ALA A 207 6.23 -49.01 10.65
CA ALA A 207 5.12 -48.06 10.71
C ALA A 207 5.37 -46.78 9.88
N GLY A 208 6.63 -46.45 9.59
CA GLY A 208 6.96 -45.31 8.74
C GLY A 208 8.45 -44.93 8.68
N ILE A 209 8.71 -43.82 7.99
CA ILE A 209 10.02 -43.20 7.75
C ILE A 209 9.93 -41.71 8.14
N ASN A 210 10.85 -41.24 8.99
CA ASN A 210 11.04 -39.84 9.39
C ASN A 210 9.80 -39.09 9.95
N GLN A 211 8.84 -39.81 10.54
CA GLN A 211 7.62 -39.18 11.07
C GLN A 211 7.83 -38.49 12.42
N SER A 212 7.08 -37.41 12.67
CA SER A 212 6.89 -36.75 13.98
C SER A 212 5.92 -37.54 14.88
N ALA A 213 5.77 -37.19 16.16
CA ALA A 213 4.77 -37.82 17.03
C ALA A 213 3.32 -37.36 16.73
N TYR A 214 2.44 -38.28 16.29
CA TYR A 214 1.00 -38.04 16.05
C TYR A 214 0.08 -39.07 16.75
N MET A 215 -1.24 -38.85 16.66
CA MET A 215 -2.29 -39.79 17.08
C MET A 215 -2.87 -40.48 15.85
N THR A 216 -2.98 -41.81 15.84
CA THR A 216 -3.50 -42.56 14.68
C THR A 216 -5.00 -42.36 14.48
N GLU A 217 -5.48 -42.48 13.24
CA GLU A 217 -6.91 -42.46 12.90
C GLU A 217 -7.27 -43.76 12.15
N PRO A 218 -8.32 -44.50 12.58
CA PRO A 218 -9.36 -44.10 13.54
C PRO A 218 -9.04 -44.35 15.02
N ASP A 219 -8.00 -45.12 15.33
CA ASP A 219 -7.85 -45.81 16.63
C ASP A 219 -7.41 -44.92 17.80
N LYS A 220 -6.97 -43.68 17.51
CA LYS A 220 -6.51 -42.67 18.48
C LYS A 220 -5.39 -43.17 19.40
N GLN A 221 -4.53 -44.04 18.89
CA GLN A 221 -3.35 -44.51 19.60
C GLN A 221 -2.16 -43.59 19.34
N TYR A 222 -1.18 -43.59 20.25
CA TYR A 222 0.09 -42.91 20.00
C TYR A 222 0.88 -43.65 18.91
N SER A 223 1.25 -42.93 17.85
CA SER A 223 2.00 -43.42 16.68
C SER A 223 3.22 -44.31 16.98
N HIS A 224 3.94 -44.06 18.09
CA HIS A 224 5.17 -44.78 18.45
C HIS A 224 4.98 -45.79 19.59
N VAL A 225 3.75 -46.30 19.82
CA VAL A 225 3.52 -47.44 20.73
C VAL A 225 3.56 -48.74 19.94
N ASN A 226 4.35 -49.72 20.41
CA ASN A 226 4.49 -51.06 19.79
C ASN A 226 4.92 -51.04 18.30
N ALA A 227 5.58 -49.97 17.86
CA ALA A 227 5.88 -49.68 16.46
C ALA A 227 7.39 -49.51 16.21
N MET A 228 7.81 -49.72 14.97
CA MET A 228 9.16 -49.46 14.48
C MET A 228 9.16 -48.41 13.37
N TYR A 229 10.11 -47.47 13.43
CA TYR A 229 10.29 -46.41 12.44
C TYR A 229 11.73 -46.35 11.93
N ILE A 230 11.90 -45.99 10.66
CA ILE A 230 13.20 -45.62 10.06
C ILE A 230 13.42 -44.11 10.25
N TYR A 231 14.64 -43.72 10.63
CA TYR A 231 15.11 -42.34 10.56
C TYR A 231 16.37 -42.26 9.68
N THR A 232 16.30 -41.45 8.62
CA THR A 232 17.40 -41.28 7.65
C THR A 232 18.17 -39.98 7.91
N SER A 233 19.23 -39.75 7.14
CA SER A 233 19.99 -38.50 7.15
C SER A 233 19.14 -37.23 6.96
N SER A 234 17.93 -37.32 6.40
CA SER A 234 16.98 -36.20 6.25
C SER A 234 16.42 -35.68 7.59
N TRP A 235 16.62 -36.40 8.69
CA TRP A 235 16.24 -35.98 10.04
C TRP A 235 17.44 -35.34 10.76
N LYS A 236 17.39 -34.01 10.94
CA LYS A 236 18.48 -33.21 11.53
C LYS A 236 18.70 -33.49 13.02
N ASN A 237 17.63 -33.57 13.80
CA ASN A 237 17.73 -33.61 15.26
C ASN A 237 18.27 -34.97 15.74
N GLN A 238 19.24 -34.96 16.67
CA GLN A 238 19.72 -36.20 17.30
C GLN A 238 18.62 -36.91 18.10
N ASP A 239 17.66 -36.16 18.63
CA ASP A 239 16.48 -36.72 19.27
C ASP A 239 15.36 -37.00 18.26
N ARG A 240 14.74 -38.16 18.43
CA ARG A 240 13.62 -38.69 17.64
C ARG A 240 12.39 -38.82 18.55
N PRO A 241 11.15 -38.85 18.00
CA PRO A 241 9.94 -38.64 18.77
C PRO A 241 9.75 -39.58 19.98
N ILE A 242 9.10 -39.05 21.01
CA ILE A 242 8.72 -39.80 22.21
C ILE A 242 7.23 -39.52 22.49
N ASN A 243 6.35 -40.41 22.05
CA ASN A 243 4.96 -40.47 22.53
C ASN A 243 4.55 -41.88 22.99
N SER A 244 5.53 -42.69 23.39
CA SER A 244 5.34 -44.04 23.93
C SER A 244 5.46 -44.04 25.46
N SER A 245 4.76 -44.95 26.14
CA SER A 245 4.98 -45.24 27.56
C SER A 245 6.20 -46.15 27.81
N THR A 246 6.95 -46.48 26.75
CA THR A 246 8.12 -47.37 26.80
C THR A 246 9.38 -46.62 26.36
N THR A 247 10.52 -46.94 26.98
CA THR A 247 11.83 -46.45 26.55
C THR A 247 12.17 -47.05 25.16
N PRO A 248 12.69 -46.26 24.21
CA PRO A 248 13.06 -46.78 22.89
C PRO A 248 14.25 -47.75 22.96
N THR A 249 14.32 -48.66 21.99
CA THR A 249 15.57 -49.31 21.56
C THR A 249 15.89 -48.78 20.17
N GLU A 250 17.16 -48.50 19.90
CA GLU A 250 17.60 -47.98 18.61
C GLU A 250 18.75 -48.78 18.02
N VAL A 251 18.77 -48.88 16.69
CA VAL A 251 19.74 -49.67 15.93
C VAL A 251 20.20 -48.85 14.74
N LEU A 252 21.49 -48.50 14.67
CA LEU A 252 22.09 -47.88 13.49
C LEU A 252 22.47 -48.98 12.50
N VAL A 253 21.91 -48.89 11.29
CA VAL A 253 22.23 -49.77 10.16
C VAL A 253 22.95 -48.95 9.09
N ARG A 254 24.15 -49.38 8.70
CA ARG A 254 24.94 -48.77 7.62
C ARG A 254 25.26 -49.82 6.56
N ASN A 255 25.04 -49.50 5.29
CA ASN A 255 25.22 -50.46 4.18
C ASN A 255 24.50 -51.82 4.37
N GLY A 256 23.37 -51.85 5.09
CA GLY A 256 22.62 -53.07 5.39
C GLY A 256 23.15 -53.92 6.55
N VAL A 257 24.12 -53.43 7.33
CA VAL A 257 24.69 -54.11 8.51
C VAL A 257 24.48 -53.27 9.77
N VAL A 258 24.18 -53.90 10.90
CA VAL A 258 24.09 -53.21 12.20
C VAL A 258 25.47 -52.74 12.65
N GLU A 259 25.61 -51.43 12.83
CA GLU A 259 26.84 -50.77 13.30
C GLU A 259 26.79 -50.45 14.80
N GLU A 260 25.66 -49.94 15.30
CA GLU A 260 25.45 -49.60 16.71
C GLU A 260 24.09 -50.14 17.19
N PHE A 261 24.06 -50.69 18.41
CA PHE A 261 22.84 -51.17 19.05
C PHE A 261 22.69 -50.53 20.43
N SER A 262 21.54 -49.90 20.69
CA SER A 262 21.27 -49.04 21.84
C SER A 262 19.99 -49.47 22.56
N ASP A 263 20.09 -50.39 23.52
CA ASP A 263 18.94 -50.82 24.32
C ASP A 263 18.52 -49.75 25.33
N LYS A 264 17.21 -49.50 25.43
CA LYS A 264 16.60 -48.55 26.37
C LYS A 264 17.25 -47.15 26.36
N ALA A 265 17.78 -46.75 25.21
CA ALA A 265 18.49 -45.50 25.00
C ALA A 265 18.22 -44.95 23.59
N SER A 266 18.85 -43.84 23.22
CA SER A 266 18.77 -43.30 21.86
C SER A 266 20.15 -42.86 21.40
N ILE A 267 20.51 -43.26 20.18
CA ILE A 267 21.80 -43.07 19.55
C ILE A 267 22.05 -41.57 19.38
N LYS A 268 23.09 -41.02 19.99
CA LYS A 268 23.36 -39.57 19.99
C LYS A 268 24.12 -39.09 18.76
N ALA A 269 23.68 -39.58 17.61
CA ALA A 269 24.09 -39.20 16.27
C ALA A 269 22.87 -38.95 15.37
N SER A 270 23.11 -38.26 14.26
CA SER A 270 22.23 -38.30 13.08
C SER A 270 22.55 -39.54 12.26
N ALA A 271 21.57 -40.07 11.51
CA ALA A 271 21.85 -41.17 10.59
C ALA A 271 22.79 -40.70 9.45
N PRO A 272 23.74 -41.57 9.00
CA PRO A 272 24.59 -41.29 7.85
C PRO A 272 23.79 -41.31 6.54
N GLU A 273 24.36 -40.81 5.45
CA GLU A 273 23.68 -40.79 4.14
C GLU A 273 23.60 -42.22 3.53
N GLU A 274 24.54 -43.10 3.88
CA GLU A 274 24.61 -44.52 3.50
C GLU A 274 24.00 -45.49 4.54
N GLY A 275 23.06 -44.99 5.36
CA GLY A 275 22.40 -45.77 6.42
C GLY A 275 21.17 -45.13 7.03
N TYR A 276 20.67 -45.72 8.12
CA TYR A 276 19.49 -45.28 8.85
C TYR A 276 19.51 -45.76 10.29
N ILE A 277 18.77 -45.07 11.17
CA ILE A 277 18.50 -45.51 12.54
C ILE A 277 17.10 -46.11 12.58
N LEU A 278 16.98 -47.39 12.92
CA LEU A 278 15.72 -47.99 13.35
C LEU A 278 15.42 -47.56 14.78
N ARG A 279 14.20 -47.14 15.05
CA ARG A 279 13.69 -46.81 16.38
C ARG A 279 12.48 -47.66 16.72
N GLY A 280 12.61 -48.54 17.71
CA GLY A 280 11.57 -49.44 18.16
C GLY A 280 11.08 -49.11 19.56
N HIS A 281 9.79 -49.28 19.80
CA HIS A 281 9.14 -49.15 21.10
C HIS A 281 8.28 -50.38 21.41
N GLY A 282 8.12 -50.72 22.70
CA GLY A 282 7.31 -51.85 23.15
C GLY A 282 7.71 -53.18 22.47
N THR A 283 6.77 -53.83 21.78
CA THR A 283 7.01 -55.06 21.02
C THR A 283 8.14 -54.94 19.99
N ALA A 284 8.25 -53.81 19.29
CA ALA A 284 9.32 -53.56 18.31
C ALA A 284 10.70 -53.50 18.97
N ALA A 285 10.79 -52.93 20.18
CA ALA A 285 12.02 -52.91 20.97
C ALA A 285 12.40 -54.31 21.48
N SER A 286 11.42 -55.19 21.71
CA SER A 286 11.68 -56.60 22.06
C SER A 286 12.17 -57.40 20.87
N TYR A 287 11.52 -57.29 19.71
CA TYR A 287 12.01 -57.86 18.47
C TYR A 287 13.46 -57.44 18.17
N MET A 288 13.82 -56.16 18.33
CA MET A 288 15.21 -55.69 18.19
C MET A 288 16.18 -56.42 19.13
N ARG A 289 15.85 -56.53 20.42
CA ARG A 289 16.67 -57.23 21.42
C ARG A 289 16.79 -58.74 21.18
N GLU A 290 15.79 -59.35 20.56
CA GLU A 290 15.72 -60.78 20.32
C GLU A 290 16.41 -61.19 19.01
N HIS A 291 16.43 -60.30 18.00
CA HIS A 291 16.81 -60.63 16.63
C HIS A 291 17.88 -59.74 15.97
N MET A 292 18.43 -58.72 16.66
CA MET A 292 19.46 -57.82 16.09
C MET A 292 20.67 -57.66 17.01
N GLN A 293 21.87 -57.76 16.45
CA GLN A 293 23.16 -57.55 17.12
C GLN A 293 24.14 -56.86 16.15
N VAL A 294 25.16 -56.19 16.68
CA VAL A 294 26.20 -55.54 15.87
C VAL A 294 26.91 -56.55 14.97
N GLY A 295 27.03 -56.22 13.68
CA GLY A 295 27.56 -57.10 12.64
C GLY A 295 26.52 -57.93 11.89
N MET A 296 25.27 -58.04 12.37
CA MET A 296 24.20 -58.74 11.64
C MET A 296 23.70 -57.95 10.42
N GLN A 297 23.29 -58.66 9.37
CA GLN A 297 22.61 -58.09 8.22
C GLN A 297 21.14 -57.74 8.55
N VAL A 298 20.70 -56.57 8.09
CA VAL A 298 19.34 -56.07 8.24
C VAL A 298 18.86 -55.47 6.92
N SER A 299 17.74 -55.99 6.43
CA SER A 299 17.10 -55.54 5.18
C SER A 299 15.73 -54.92 5.46
N THR A 300 15.35 -53.91 4.66
CA THR A 300 14.06 -53.22 4.76
C THR A 300 13.40 -53.15 3.39
N ASP A 301 12.15 -53.58 3.30
CA ASP A 301 11.32 -53.46 2.10
C ASP A 301 10.06 -52.65 2.43
N TYR A 302 9.68 -51.70 1.58
CA TYR A 302 8.49 -50.86 1.80
C TYR A 302 7.84 -50.38 0.49
N ARG A 303 6.52 -50.25 0.51
CA ARG A 303 5.70 -49.73 -0.59
C ARG A 303 4.67 -48.74 -0.08
N LEU A 304 4.08 -47.98 -0.99
CA LEU A 304 2.87 -47.21 -0.74
C LEU A 304 1.65 -48.03 -1.15
N VAL A 305 0.51 -47.86 -0.47
CA VAL A 305 -0.77 -48.47 -0.84
C VAL A 305 -1.76 -47.38 -1.21
N SER A 306 -2.09 -47.27 -2.50
CA SER A 306 -3.11 -46.35 -3.03
C SER A 306 -4.47 -46.71 -2.43
N GLN A 307 -5.08 -45.80 -1.67
CA GLN A 307 -6.39 -46.05 -1.07
C GLN A 307 -7.54 -45.94 -2.09
N THR A 308 -7.37 -45.19 -3.19
CA THR A 308 -8.36 -45.17 -4.29
C THR A 308 -8.38 -46.48 -5.09
N SER A 309 -7.24 -47.16 -5.27
CA SER A 309 -7.14 -48.34 -6.15
C SER A 309 -6.88 -49.68 -5.44
N GLY A 310 -6.52 -49.66 -4.15
CA GLY A 310 -6.10 -50.84 -3.38
C GLY A 310 -4.74 -51.43 -3.79
N LYS A 311 -4.02 -50.81 -4.74
CA LYS A 311 -2.77 -51.34 -5.29
C LYS A 311 -1.55 -50.91 -4.48
N LEU A 312 -0.59 -51.84 -4.38
CA LEU A 312 0.80 -51.52 -4.07
C LEU A 312 1.37 -50.60 -5.16
N VAL A 313 2.08 -49.58 -4.73
CA VAL A 313 2.78 -48.60 -5.56
C VAL A 313 4.21 -48.51 -5.06
N ASP A 314 5.15 -48.66 -5.99
CA ASP A 314 6.56 -48.45 -5.73
C ASP A 314 6.82 -46.94 -5.53
N PRO A 315 7.36 -46.48 -4.39
CA PRO A 315 7.71 -45.07 -4.20
C PRO A 315 8.70 -44.57 -5.26
N ASP A 316 9.58 -45.44 -5.78
CA ASP A 316 10.55 -45.11 -6.82
C ASP A 316 9.89 -44.86 -8.19
N SER A 317 8.58 -45.09 -8.34
CA SER A 317 7.83 -44.65 -9.52
C SER A 317 7.58 -43.14 -9.56
N PHE A 318 7.78 -42.44 -8.44
CA PHE A 318 7.64 -40.99 -8.33
C PHE A 318 8.93 -40.23 -8.62
N GLN A 319 8.79 -39.06 -9.24
CA GLN A 319 9.80 -38.00 -9.20
C GLN A 319 9.69 -37.21 -7.91
N MET A 320 8.46 -36.89 -7.49
CA MET A 320 8.16 -36.16 -6.27
C MET A 320 6.78 -36.51 -5.73
N MET A 321 6.59 -36.32 -4.43
CA MET A 321 5.29 -36.39 -3.75
C MET A 321 5.30 -35.40 -2.58
N ILE A 322 4.19 -34.69 -2.37
CA ILE A 322 4.02 -33.78 -1.24
C ILE A 322 2.68 -34.03 -0.55
N GLY A 323 2.73 -34.10 0.78
CA GLY A 323 1.56 -34.20 1.63
C GLY A 323 0.62 -33.01 1.48
N GLY A 324 -0.65 -33.28 1.71
CA GLY A 324 -1.73 -32.30 1.79
C GLY A 324 -2.83 -32.86 2.69
N HIS A 325 -3.93 -32.12 2.78
CA HIS A 325 -5.00 -32.43 3.72
C HIS A 325 -6.24 -32.99 3.02
N THR A 326 -7.18 -32.12 2.62
CA THR A 326 -8.44 -32.55 1.99
C THR A 326 -8.43 -32.36 0.48
N LEU A 327 -9.12 -33.23 -0.26
CA LEU A 327 -9.57 -32.89 -1.61
C LEU A 327 -10.38 -31.59 -1.61
N LEU A 328 -10.23 -30.83 -2.69
CA LEU A 328 -11.02 -29.64 -3.01
C LEU A 328 -11.85 -29.87 -4.26
N VAL A 329 -11.23 -30.41 -5.31
CA VAL A 329 -11.86 -30.62 -6.63
C VAL A 329 -11.63 -32.06 -7.05
N GLU A 330 -12.67 -32.69 -7.61
CA GLU A 330 -12.65 -34.03 -8.18
C GLU A 330 -13.46 -34.02 -9.48
N ASN A 331 -12.93 -34.59 -10.58
CA ASN A 331 -13.58 -34.65 -11.89
C ASN A 331 -14.17 -33.29 -12.37
N GLY A 332 -13.44 -32.20 -12.14
CA GLY A 332 -13.81 -30.83 -12.53
C GLY A 332 -14.95 -30.22 -11.69
N LYS A 333 -15.27 -30.80 -10.53
CA LYS A 333 -16.36 -30.37 -9.63
C LYS A 333 -15.87 -30.23 -8.20
N ALA A 334 -16.53 -29.40 -7.40
CA ALA A 334 -16.24 -29.30 -5.97
C ALA A 334 -16.49 -30.66 -5.29
N SER A 335 -15.47 -31.20 -4.61
CA SER A 335 -15.54 -32.49 -3.92
C SER A 335 -16.18 -32.37 -2.53
N GLY A 336 -16.52 -33.51 -1.92
CA GLY A 336 -16.66 -33.57 -0.46
C GLY A 336 -15.31 -33.42 0.20
N PHE A 337 -15.25 -32.80 1.38
CA PHE A 337 -14.00 -32.78 2.15
C PHE A 337 -13.71 -34.18 2.72
N THR A 338 -12.50 -34.70 2.49
CA THR A 338 -12.13 -36.10 2.80
C THR A 338 -11.79 -36.32 4.27
N ARG A 339 -11.51 -35.24 5.01
CA ARG A 339 -11.36 -35.19 6.48
C ARG A 339 -11.89 -33.87 7.02
N ASP A 340 -12.15 -33.79 8.33
CA ASP A 340 -12.68 -32.57 8.95
C ASP A 340 -11.75 -31.36 8.74
N THR A 341 -12.35 -30.20 8.44
CA THR A 341 -11.64 -28.96 8.11
C THR A 341 -11.68 -27.89 9.20
N ASN A 342 -12.31 -28.17 10.35
CA ASN A 342 -12.39 -27.20 11.46
C ASN A 342 -11.00 -26.80 11.99
N SER A 343 -10.10 -27.78 12.16
CA SER A 343 -8.69 -27.59 12.54
C SER A 343 -7.96 -26.58 11.63
N ILE A 344 -8.21 -26.65 10.32
CA ILE A 344 -7.60 -25.79 9.29
C ILE A 344 -8.46 -24.54 8.98
N SER A 345 -9.35 -24.15 9.92
CA SER A 345 -10.26 -23.01 9.80
C SER A 345 -11.08 -23.02 8.49
N GLY A 346 -11.59 -24.17 8.05
CA GLY A 346 -12.15 -24.37 6.71
C GLY A 346 -13.28 -23.40 6.33
N SER A 347 -14.14 -23.08 7.31
CA SER A 347 -15.25 -22.13 7.19
C SER A 347 -14.85 -20.65 7.35
N SER A 348 -13.58 -20.33 7.61
CA SER A 348 -13.08 -18.94 7.72
C SER A 348 -12.40 -18.47 6.45
N ALA A 349 -12.53 -17.19 6.13
CA ALA A 349 -11.73 -16.56 5.08
C ALA A 349 -10.28 -16.36 5.54
N ARG A 350 -9.35 -17.06 4.88
CA ARG A 350 -7.91 -17.07 5.17
C ARG A 350 -7.11 -16.97 3.86
N ALA A 351 -5.82 -16.71 3.95
CA ALA A 351 -4.92 -17.12 2.89
C ALA A 351 -4.92 -18.68 2.76
N ARG A 352 -4.72 -19.22 1.55
CA ARG A 352 -4.78 -20.67 1.26
C ARG A 352 -3.70 -21.06 0.26
N THR A 353 -3.16 -22.28 0.38
CA THR A 353 -2.36 -22.92 -0.66
C THR A 353 -3.04 -24.22 -1.12
N ALA A 354 -2.92 -24.56 -2.40
CA ALA A 354 -3.45 -25.79 -2.97
C ALA A 354 -2.61 -26.23 -4.18
N VAL A 355 -2.69 -27.49 -4.54
CA VAL A 355 -2.11 -28.01 -5.79
C VAL A 355 -3.13 -28.90 -6.50
N GLY A 356 -3.13 -28.84 -7.84
CA GLY A 356 -4.04 -29.61 -8.68
C GLY A 356 -3.50 -29.79 -10.10
N TYR A 357 -4.29 -30.38 -10.98
CA TYR A 357 -3.90 -30.61 -12.37
C TYR A 357 -5.07 -30.51 -13.36
N SER A 358 -4.75 -30.43 -14.66
CA SER A 358 -5.71 -30.36 -15.78
C SER A 358 -6.28 -31.73 -16.17
N LYS A 359 -7.41 -31.73 -16.89
CA LYS A 359 -8.13 -32.98 -17.26
C LYS A 359 -7.31 -33.94 -18.13
N ASP A 360 -6.40 -33.40 -18.93
CA ASP A 360 -5.46 -34.12 -19.80
C ASP A 360 -4.15 -34.52 -19.09
N GLY A 361 -3.98 -34.21 -17.80
CA GLY A 361 -2.76 -34.47 -17.04
C GLY A 361 -1.56 -33.59 -17.43
N ARG A 362 -1.68 -32.74 -18.45
CA ARG A 362 -0.55 -31.97 -18.98
C ARG A 362 -0.05 -30.88 -18.02
N TYR A 363 -0.96 -30.16 -17.37
CA TYR A 363 -0.63 -29.02 -16.54
C TYR A 363 -0.82 -29.33 -15.07
N ALA A 364 0.22 -29.11 -14.27
CA ALA A 364 0.08 -28.89 -12.84
C ALA A 364 -0.30 -27.42 -12.58
N TYR A 365 -1.09 -27.21 -11.54
CA TYR A 365 -1.52 -25.91 -11.06
C TYR A 365 -1.11 -25.77 -9.59
N ILE A 366 -0.22 -24.84 -9.31
CA ILE A 366 0.27 -24.54 -7.96
C ILE A 366 -0.39 -23.23 -7.54
N ILE A 367 -1.35 -23.29 -6.62
CA ILE A 367 -2.28 -22.18 -6.34
C ILE A 367 -2.08 -21.62 -4.95
N THR A 368 -2.12 -20.30 -4.84
CA THR A 368 -2.26 -19.56 -3.57
C THR A 368 -3.38 -18.52 -3.64
N VAL A 369 -3.97 -18.23 -2.49
CA VAL A 369 -4.95 -17.16 -2.29
C VAL A 369 -4.41 -16.19 -1.26
N GLU A 370 -4.40 -14.91 -1.59
CA GLU A 370 -3.87 -13.86 -0.73
C GLU A 370 -4.84 -13.52 0.41
N LYS A 371 -4.32 -13.15 1.58
CA LYS A 371 -5.06 -12.37 2.57
C LYS A 371 -4.19 -11.27 3.16
N ASN A 372 -4.56 -10.03 2.87
CA ASN A 372 -3.86 -8.78 3.22
C ASN A 372 -4.86 -7.61 3.04
N ASP A 373 -4.43 -6.36 3.18
CA ASP A 373 -5.31 -5.17 3.07
C ASP A 373 -6.03 -5.04 1.71
N TYR A 374 -5.56 -5.74 0.67
CA TYR A 374 -6.09 -5.71 -0.69
C TYR A 374 -6.80 -7.00 -1.11
N SER A 375 -6.83 -8.04 -0.25
CA SER A 375 -7.46 -9.34 -0.52
C SER A 375 -8.11 -9.95 0.72
N ALA A 376 -9.39 -10.29 0.62
CA ALA A 376 -10.19 -10.77 1.75
C ALA A 376 -9.97 -12.25 2.13
N GLY A 377 -9.06 -12.98 1.46
CA GLY A 377 -8.89 -14.44 1.60
C GLY A 377 -10.12 -15.25 1.18
N LEU A 378 -10.02 -16.59 1.18
CA LEU A 378 -11.15 -17.50 0.87
C LEU A 378 -11.39 -18.55 1.97
N THR A 379 -12.66 -18.93 2.14
CA THR A 379 -13.05 -20.20 2.77
C THR A 379 -12.72 -21.36 1.82
N LEU A 380 -12.68 -22.59 2.33
CA LEU A 380 -12.44 -23.76 1.46
C LEU A 380 -13.56 -23.93 0.42
N LYS A 381 -14.83 -23.68 0.78
CA LYS A 381 -15.95 -23.77 -0.17
C LYS A 381 -15.85 -22.75 -1.31
N GLU A 382 -15.43 -21.52 -1.03
CA GLU A 382 -15.17 -20.53 -2.09
C GLU A 382 -13.93 -20.89 -2.92
N MET A 383 -12.88 -21.44 -2.30
CA MET A 383 -11.70 -21.95 -2.99
C MET A 383 -12.06 -23.06 -3.99
N GLN A 384 -12.93 -24.00 -3.62
CA GLN A 384 -13.44 -25.03 -4.54
C GLN A 384 -14.13 -24.41 -5.77
N GLN A 385 -14.98 -23.41 -5.56
CA GLN A 385 -15.67 -22.72 -6.66
C GLN A 385 -14.68 -21.94 -7.55
N ALA A 386 -13.66 -21.30 -6.96
CA ALA A 386 -12.62 -20.62 -7.71
C ALA A 386 -11.78 -21.60 -8.57
N LEU A 387 -11.38 -22.75 -8.01
CA LEU A 387 -10.61 -23.77 -8.73
C LEU A 387 -11.42 -24.44 -9.86
N VAL A 388 -12.72 -24.70 -9.65
CA VAL A 388 -13.63 -25.19 -10.70
C VAL A 388 -13.78 -24.16 -11.82
N GLN A 389 -13.95 -22.87 -11.50
CA GLN A 389 -14.02 -21.79 -12.50
C GLN A 389 -12.69 -21.55 -13.23
N ALA A 390 -11.55 -21.90 -12.61
CA ALA A 390 -10.24 -21.89 -13.25
C ALA A 390 -9.98 -23.12 -14.14
N GLY A 391 -10.89 -24.10 -14.19
CA GLY A 391 -10.76 -25.31 -15.03
C GLY A 391 -9.84 -26.39 -14.45
N VAL A 392 -9.56 -26.36 -13.14
CA VAL A 392 -8.78 -27.41 -12.46
C VAL A 392 -9.62 -28.69 -12.39
N TRP A 393 -9.03 -29.85 -12.71
CA TRP A 393 -9.73 -31.13 -12.81
C TRP A 393 -9.75 -31.91 -11.50
N LYS A 394 -8.61 -31.99 -10.82
CA LYS A 394 -8.48 -32.55 -9.47
C LYS A 394 -7.53 -31.68 -8.65
N ALA A 395 -7.82 -31.46 -7.37
CA ALA A 395 -7.02 -30.60 -6.49
C ALA A 395 -7.11 -31.00 -5.02
N VAL A 396 -6.00 -30.80 -4.30
CA VAL A 396 -5.84 -31.02 -2.86
C VAL A 396 -5.40 -29.73 -2.16
N ASN A 397 -5.86 -29.53 -0.92
CA ASN A 397 -5.52 -28.39 -0.08
C ASN A 397 -4.19 -28.61 0.66
N LEU A 398 -3.27 -27.65 0.55
CA LEU A 398 -1.99 -27.59 1.27
C LEU A 398 -2.10 -26.65 2.48
N ASP A 399 -1.05 -26.48 3.29
CA ASP A 399 -1.12 -25.61 4.48
C ASP A 399 -1.41 -24.14 4.11
N GLY A 400 -2.05 -23.40 5.02
CA GLY A 400 -2.65 -22.09 4.73
C GLY A 400 -2.49 -21.05 5.85
N GLY A 401 -3.34 -20.03 5.82
CA GLY A 401 -3.20 -18.86 6.70
C GLY A 401 -1.81 -18.24 6.58
N GLY A 402 -1.18 -17.91 7.70
CA GLY A 402 0.19 -17.36 7.74
C GLY A 402 1.33 -18.23 7.20
N SER A 403 1.08 -19.50 6.82
CA SER A 403 2.04 -20.30 6.04
C SER A 403 1.99 -19.97 4.54
N THR A 404 0.84 -19.50 4.05
CA THR A 404 0.55 -19.23 2.63
C THR A 404 1.58 -18.27 2.05
N THR A 405 2.47 -18.80 1.23
CA THR A 405 3.55 -18.05 0.60
C THR A 405 3.69 -18.53 -0.83
N MET A 406 3.83 -17.60 -1.78
CA MET A 406 4.34 -17.91 -3.12
C MET A 406 5.50 -16.99 -3.43
N VAL A 407 6.56 -17.56 -3.99
CA VAL A 407 7.67 -16.83 -4.61
C VAL A 407 7.77 -17.20 -6.08
N HIS A 408 8.25 -16.28 -6.91
CA HIS A 408 8.59 -16.55 -8.30
C HIS A 408 9.73 -15.63 -8.76
N ARG A 409 10.47 -16.07 -9.77
CA ARG A 409 11.42 -15.27 -10.54
C ARG A 409 10.64 -14.48 -11.61
N PRO A 410 10.53 -13.15 -11.52
CA PRO A 410 9.88 -12.36 -12.58
C PRO A 410 10.63 -12.48 -13.91
N LEU A 411 9.98 -12.10 -15.01
CA LEU A 411 10.59 -12.19 -16.34
C LEU A 411 11.86 -11.34 -16.43
N ALA A 412 12.96 -11.94 -16.90
CA ALA A 412 14.31 -11.37 -16.95
C ALA A 412 14.99 -11.07 -15.60
N GLU A 413 14.43 -11.51 -14.47
CA GLU A 413 15.11 -11.45 -13.18
C GLU A 413 15.97 -12.68 -12.92
N THR A 414 17.03 -12.52 -12.13
CA THR A 414 17.90 -13.62 -11.66
C THR A 414 17.48 -14.20 -10.31
N SER A 415 16.60 -13.50 -9.58
CA SER A 415 16.24 -13.82 -8.19
C SER A 415 14.73 -13.91 -8.01
N ASN A 416 14.30 -14.76 -7.08
CA ASN A 416 12.90 -14.86 -6.67
C ASN A 416 12.45 -13.61 -5.89
N VAL A 417 11.23 -13.16 -6.16
CA VAL A 417 10.50 -12.18 -5.34
C VAL A 417 9.29 -12.85 -4.70
N LEU A 418 8.80 -12.26 -3.61
CA LEU A 418 7.52 -12.63 -3.02
C LEU A 418 6.37 -12.20 -3.95
N SER A 419 5.48 -13.11 -4.35
CA SER A 419 4.42 -12.82 -5.33
C SER A 419 3.36 -11.84 -4.82
N PHE A 420 3.15 -11.79 -3.50
CA PHE A 420 2.18 -10.96 -2.80
C PHE A 420 2.53 -10.85 -1.31
N ASN A 421 2.12 -9.76 -0.65
CA ASN A 421 2.27 -9.66 0.81
C ASN A 421 1.44 -10.74 1.53
N THR A 422 2.07 -11.46 2.44
CA THR A 422 1.48 -12.52 3.29
C THR A 422 0.51 -11.93 4.33
N GLU A 423 -0.11 -12.79 5.15
CA GLU A 423 -0.86 -12.35 6.35
C GLU A 423 0.02 -11.55 7.36
N TYR A 424 1.34 -11.44 7.12
CA TYR A 424 2.32 -10.69 7.92
C TYR A 424 3.17 -9.69 7.09
N GLY A 425 2.62 -9.19 5.96
CA GLY A 425 3.32 -8.24 5.10
C GLY A 425 4.39 -8.91 4.24
N THR A 426 5.64 -8.46 4.31
CA THR A 426 6.76 -9.10 3.61
C THR A 426 7.37 -10.28 4.37
N THR A 427 6.96 -10.51 5.62
CA THR A 427 7.48 -11.58 6.48
C THR A 427 6.94 -12.94 6.05
N GLN A 428 7.84 -13.93 5.91
CA GLN A 428 7.50 -15.31 5.59
C GLN A 428 7.62 -16.18 6.85
N ARG A 429 6.63 -17.04 7.10
CA ARG A 429 6.70 -18.07 8.15
C ARG A 429 7.74 -19.13 7.78
N GLN A 430 8.43 -19.66 8.79
CA GLN A 430 9.29 -20.84 8.63
C GLN A 430 8.40 -22.10 8.61
N VAL A 431 8.49 -22.88 7.54
CA VAL A 431 7.71 -24.11 7.29
C VAL A 431 8.66 -25.30 7.12
N VAL A 432 8.13 -26.53 7.14
CA VAL A 432 8.94 -27.76 7.08
C VAL A 432 9.34 -28.15 5.66
N ASN A 433 8.47 -27.87 4.69
CA ASN A 433 8.67 -28.18 3.28
C ASN A 433 7.88 -27.23 2.36
N GLY A 434 8.12 -27.37 1.06
CA GLY A 434 7.50 -26.61 -0.02
C GLY A 434 7.43 -27.40 -1.33
N LEU A 435 6.72 -26.83 -2.30
CA LEU A 435 6.67 -27.35 -3.68
C LEU A 435 7.36 -26.35 -4.60
N GLY A 436 8.42 -26.80 -5.28
CA GLY A 436 9.26 -26.00 -6.17
C GLY A 436 9.04 -26.31 -7.65
N VAL A 437 9.16 -25.26 -8.46
CA VAL A 437 9.20 -25.29 -9.93
C VAL A 437 10.63 -24.98 -10.35
N TYR A 438 11.23 -25.84 -11.14
CA TYR A 438 12.63 -25.76 -11.57
C TYR A 438 12.71 -25.70 -13.09
N THR A 439 13.75 -25.03 -13.59
CA THR A 439 14.07 -25.01 -15.03
C THR A 439 15.40 -25.70 -15.28
N THR A 440 15.43 -26.57 -16.28
CA THR A 440 16.65 -27.21 -16.82
C THR A 440 16.97 -26.67 -18.23
N ALA A 441 16.31 -25.59 -18.66
CA ALA A 441 16.61 -24.92 -19.91
C ALA A 441 18.05 -24.37 -19.91
N PRO A 442 18.84 -24.59 -20.97
CA PRO A 442 20.14 -23.95 -21.13
C PRO A 442 19.97 -22.43 -21.32
N GLN A 443 21.08 -21.70 -21.33
CA GLN A 443 21.09 -20.33 -21.82
C GLN A 443 20.94 -20.34 -23.36
N GLY A 444 19.90 -19.70 -23.88
CA GLY A 444 19.63 -19.55 -25.30
C GLY A 444 19.96 -18.16 -25.85
N ALA A 445 19.51 -17.87 -27.07
CA ALA A 445 19.67 -16.56 -27.70
C ALA A 445 18.69 -15.51 -27.14
N VAL A 446 19.11 -14.24 -27.06
CA VAL A 446 18.27 -13.12 -26.59
C VAL A 446 17.00 -12.99 -27.44
N LYS A 447 15.84 -13.11 -26.79
CA LYS A 447 14.50 -13.05 -27.41
C LYS A 447 13.75 -11.76 -27.10
N GLY A 448 13.98 -11.18 -25.92
CA GLY A 448 13.27 -10.00 -25.48
C GLY A 448 13.91 -9.31 -24.29
N MET A 449 13.30 -8.20 -23.88
CA MET A 449 13.79 -7.37 -22.78
C MET A 449 12.62 -6.73 -22.01
N VAL A 450 12.88 -6.38 -20.76
CA VAL A 450 11.98 -5.62 -19.87
C VAL A 450 12.62 -4.28 -19.55
N LEU A 451 11.84 -3.18 -19.57
CA LEU A 451 12.34 -1.83 -19.29
C LEU A 451 11.90 -1.30 -17.92
N SER A 452 12.88 -0.86 -17.14
CA SER A 452 12.70 -0.26 -15.82
C SER A 452 13.02 1.25 -15.85
N GLY A 453 12.37 2.02 -14.97
CA GLY A 453 12.32 3.49 -15.02
C GLY A 453 10.89 4.04 -14.98
N SER A 454 10.77 5.37 -14.87
CA SER A 454 9.52 6.12 -14.58
C SER A 454 8.45 6.03 -15.68
N THR A 455 7.18 6.06 -15.28
CA THR A 455 6.01 6.14 -16.19
C THR A 455 5.33 7.50 -16.23
N LYS A 456 5.65 8.41 -15.29
CA LYS A 456 5.27 9.84 -15.32
C LYS A 456 6.52 10.71 -15.20
N LEU A 457 6.59 11.81 -15.94
CA LEU A 457 7.69 12.80 -15.92
C LEU A 457 7.13 14.23 -16.00
N TYR A 458 7.95 15.21 -15.64
CA TYR A 458 7.65 16.65 -15.79
C TYR A 458 8.50 17.27 -16.92
N ILE A 459 7.99 18.33 -17.56
CA ILE A 459 8.69 19.04 -18.64
C ILE A 459 10.02 19.59 -18.12
N GLY A 460 11.12 19.32 -18.83
CA GLY A 460 12.49 19.61 -18.43
C GLY A 460 13.19 18.46 -17.69
N GLN A 461 12.44 17.55 -17.07
CA GLN A 461 13.01 16.43 -16.30
C GLN A 461 13.85 15.51 -17.17
N GLN A 462 14.97 15.03 -16.61
CA GLN A 462 15.78 13.96 -17.18
C GLN A 462 15.49 12.64 -16.48
N ALA A 463 15.41 11.54 -17.23
CA ALA A 463 15.15 10.21 -16.71
C ALA A 463 15.99 9.13 -17.41
N THR A 464 16.70 8.34 -16.62
CA THR A 464 17.42 7.13 -17.05
C THR A 464 16.48 5.93 -17.02
N TYR A 465 16.64 5.03 -17.99
CA TYR A 465 15.92 3.75 -18.04
C TYR A 465 16.93 2.61 -18.07
N SER A 466 16.63 1.52 -17.37
CA SER A 466 17.46 0.31 -17.35
C SER A 466 16.73 -0.84 -18.06
N THR A 467 17.49 -1.84 -18.48
CA THR A 467 16.97 -3.03 -19.17
C THR A 467 17.35 -4.29 -18.40
N LYS A 468 16.54 -5.34 -18.54
CA LYS A 468 16.93 -6.73 -18.26
C LYS A 468 16.50 -7.57 -19.45
N ALA A 469 17.38 -8.45 -19.93
CA ALA A 469 17.14 -9.27 -21.12
C ALA A 469 16.75 -10.70 -20.74
N TYR A 470 16.02 -11.36 -21.63
CA TYR A 470 15.67 -12.78 -21.50
C TYR A 470 15.83 -13.52 -22.82
N ASP A 471 16.15 -14.80 -22.73
CA ASP A 471 16.41 -15.68 -23.87
C ASP A 471 15.17 -16.40 -24.42
N GLU A 472 15.36 -17.29 -25.38
CA GLU A 472 14.29 -18.05 -26.00
C GLU A 472 13.46 -18.91 -25.03
N TYR A 473 14.11 -19.40 -23.97
CA TYR A 473 13.53 -20.16 -22.86
C TYR A 473 13.05 -19.28 -21.70
N TYR A 474 13.10 -17.95 -21.85
CA TYR A 474 12.77 -16.96 -20.83
C TYR A 474 13.64 -17.03 -19.57
N ASN A 475 14.85 -17.58 -19.67
CA ASN A 475 15.88 -17.38 -18.66
C ASN A 475 16.43 -15.94 -18.75
N PRO A 476 16.85 -15.33 -17.62
CA PRO A 476 17.55 -14.06 -17.64
C PRO A 476 18.84 -14.17 -18.46
N VAL A 477 19.24 -13.07 -19.09
CA VAL A 477 20.53 -12.92 -19.78
C VAL A 477 21.34 -11.83 -19.10
N ASP A 478 22.65 -12.06 -18.94
CA ASP A 478 23.58 -11.08 -18.37
C ASP A 478 23.55 -9.75 -19.15
N ALA A 479 23.39 -8.64 -18.42
CA ALA A 479 23.36 -7.30 -18.95
C ALA A 479 24.64 -6.90 -19.72
N GLY A 480 25.79 -7.51 -19.40
CA GLY A 480 27.05 -7.31 -20.13
C GLY A 480 26.98 -7.71 -21.61
N ASN A 481 26.03 -8.58 -21.98
CA ASN A 481 25.84 -9.06 -23.35
C ASN A 481 24.78 -8.24 -24.14
N VAL A 482 24.28 -7.13 -23.60
CA VAL A 482 23.12 -6.38 -24.15
C VAL A 482 23.53 -5.01 -24.68
N ASN A 483 23.90 -4.96 -25.96
CA ASN A 483 24.26 -3.71 -26.67
C ASN A 483 23.02 -2.83 -26.94
N MET A 484 22.68 -1.97 -25.98
CA MET A 484 21.47 -1.14 -26.03
C MET A 484 21.58 0.09 -26.92
N SER A 485 20.58 0.26 -27.78
CA SER A 485 20.24 1.52 -28.44
C SER A 485 18.88 2.02 -27.95
N TRP A 486 18.74 3.34 -27.81
CA TRP A 486 17.59 3.99 -27.18
C TRP A 486 16.96 5.04 -28.10
N SER A 487 15.63 5.07 -28.16
CA SER A 487 14.87 6.11 -28.87
C SER A 487 13.51 6.37 -28.22
N ALA A 488 12.84 7.46 -28.62
CA ALA A 488 11.46 7.77 -28.26
C ALA A 488 10.52 7.49 -29.44
N SER A 489 9.23 7.26 -29.19
CA SER A 489 8.23 7.13 -30.28
C SER A 489 7.85 8.46 -30.94
N ASN A 490 8.09 9.59 -30.29
CA ASN A 490 7.77 10.94 -30.75
C ASN A 490 8.60 11.99 -29.99
N ASP A 491 8.43 13.27 -30.33
CA ASP A 491 9.16 14.43 -29.80
C ASP A 491 8.77 14.88 -28.37
N VAL A 492 7.86 14.18 -27.69
CA VAL A 492 7.54 14.42 -26.27
C VAL A 492 8.75 14.12 -25.38
N LEU A 493 9.56 13.12 -25.74
CA LEU A 493 10.83 12.79 -25.11
C LEU A 493 11.97 12.92 -26.13
N ALA A 494 13.15 13.34 -25.67
CA ALA A 494 14.38 13.31 -26.48
C ALA A 494 15.48 12.54 -25.75
N TRP A 495 16.07 11.54 -26.42
CA TRP A 495 17.29 10.89 -25.95
C TRP A 495 18.49 11.83 -26.12
N ASN A 496 19.29 12.03 -25.08
CA ASN A 496 20.46 12.94 -25.09
C ASN A 496 21.82 12.21 -25.07
N GLY A 497 21.83 10.88 -25.17
CA GLY A 497 23.03 10.04 -25.06
C GLY A 497 23.18 9.32 -23.74
N SER A 498 22.55 9.78 -22.66
CA SER A 498 22.55 9.13 -21.33
C SER A 498 21.17 8.98 -20.69
N SER A 499 20.22 9.84 -21.05
CA SER A 499 18.88 9.89 -20.47
C SER A 499 17.84 10.43 -21.47
N PHE A 500 16.56 10.25 -21.14
CA PHE A 500 15.46 10.88 -21.83
C PHE A 500 15.09 12.20 -21.16
N VAL A 501 15.10 13.29 -21.92
CA VAL A 501 14.64 14.62 -21.49
C VAL A 501 13.18 14.78 -21.91
N ALA A 502 12.29 15.08 -20.97
CA ALA A 502 10.90 15.41 -21.26
C ALA A 502 10.79 16.82 -21.87
N LYS A 503 10.39 16.91 -23.14
CA LYS A 503 10.43 18.16 -23.93
C LYS A 503 9.14 18.98 -23.87
N ARG A 504 7.98 18.32 -23.82
CA ARG A 504 6.64 18.93 -23.80
C ARG A 504 5.62 17.94 -23.23
N ALA A 505 4.44 18.42 -22.84
CA ALA A 505 3.36 17.55 -22.37
C ALA A 505 2.86 16.55 -23.43
N GLY A 506 2.39 15.39 -22.97
CA GLY A 506 1.82 14.33 -23.80
C GLY A 506 2.36 12.93 -23.46
N SER A 507 1.94 11.92 -24.22
CA SER A 507 2.39 10.53 -24.06
C SER A 507 3.48 10.15 -25.07
N SER A 508 4.44 9.33 -24.64
CA SER A 508 5.51 8.78 -25.47
C SER A 508 5.89 7.39 -25.01
N GLN A 509 6.45 6.58 -25.91
CA GLN A 509 7.16 5.35 -25.55
C GLN A 509 8.65 5.63 -25.47
N VAL A 510 9.29 5.24 -24.36
CA VAL A 510 10.72 4.92 -24.36
C VAL A 510 10.88 3.57 -25.05
N ILE A 511 11.78 3.50 -26.03
CA ILE A 511 12.06 2.32 -26.84
C ILE A 511 13.52 1.93 -26.63
N GLY A 512 13.76 0.69 -26.23
CA GLY A 512 15.09 0.10 -26.12
C GLY A 512 15.24 -1.06 -27.09
N LYS A 513 16.37 -1.13 -27.82
CA LYS A 513 16.66 -2.21 -28.77
C LYS A 513 18.06 -2.77 -28.58
N SER A 514 18.19 -4.09 -28.66
CA SER A 514 19.46 -4.82 -28.69
C SER A 514 19.31 -6.01 -29.64
N GLY A 515 20.07 -6.02 -30.74
CA GLY A 515 19.89 -6.98 -31.83
C GLY A 515 18.45 -6.94 -32.40
N SER A 516 17.80 -8.11 -32.46
CA SER A 516 16.39 -8.25 -32.85
C SER A 516 15.41 -7.87 -31.73
N ALA A 517 15.82 -7.91 -30.47
CA ALA A 517 14.95 -7.63 -29.34
C ALA A 517 14.60 -6.13 -29.28
N THR A 518 13.30 -5.84 -29.15
CA THR A 518 12.77 -4.48 -28.94
C THR A 518 11.84 -4.50 -27.73
N ALA A 519 12.07 -3.60 -26.78
CA ALA A 519 11.18 -3.37 -25.65
C ALA A 519 10.71 -1.91 -25.63
N LYS A 520 9.55 -1.70 -25.00
CA LYS A 520 8.84 -0.41 -24.98
C LYS A 520 8.28 -0.12 -23.59
N LYS A 521 8.25 1.14 -23.20
CA LYS A 521 7.61 1.60 -21.96
C LYS A 521 6.87 2.91 -22.17
N GLU A 522 5.59 2.94 -21.83
CA GLU A 522 4.78 4.16 -21.85
C GLU A 522 5.23 5.16 -20.77
N VAL A 523 5.29 6.43 -21.16
CA VAL A 523 5.69 7.56 -20.31
C VAL A 523 4.76 8.75 -20.59
N GLU A 524 4.12 9.25 -19.54
CA GLU A 524 3.26 10.44 -19.57
C GLU A 524 4.06 11.67 -19.08
N VAL A 525 4.26 12.67 -19.94
CA VAL A 525 4.81 13.97 -19.53
C VAL A 525 3.67 14.90 -19.12
N ILE A 526 3.66 15.27 -17.84
CA ILE A 526 2.57 15.99 -17.18
C ILE A 526 2.60 17.48 -17.52
N GLY A 527 1.59 17.97 -18.23
CA GLY A 527 1.40 19.39 -18.54
C GLY A 527 0.49 20.14 -17.57
N ALA A 528 0.41 21.45 -17.73
CA ALA A 528 -0.48 22.33 -17.00
C ALA A 528 -1.96 21.92 -17.08
N SER A 529 -2.39 21.29 -18.18
CA SER A 529 -3.75 20.80 -18.38
C SER A 529 -4.17 19.74 -17.36
N GLN A 530 -3.23 18.91 -16.89
CA GLN A 530 -3.43 17.83 -15.91
C GLN A 530 -3.30 18.31 -14.45
N ILE A 531 -2.71 19.49 -14.22
CA ILE A 531 -2.49 20.06 -12.88
C ILE A 531 -3.76 20.76 -12.38
N ASP A 532 -4.15 20.46 -11.14
CA ASP A 532 -5.20 21.10 -10.34
C ASP A 532 -4.63 22.27 -9.51
N GLN A 533 -3.47 22.05 -8.89
CA GLN A 533 -2.78 23.05 -8.09
C GLN A 533 -1.25 22.96 -8.19
N LEU A 534 -0.61 24.11 -8.37
CA LEU A 534 0.82 24.34 -8.16
C LEU A 534 1.01 25.07 -6.82
N TYR A 535 1.91 24.60 -5.97
CA TYR A 535 2.17 25.17 -4.64
C TYR A 535 3.62 24.97 -4.20
N MET A 536 4.04 25.56 -3.09
CA MET A 536 5.39 25.37 -2.50
C MET A 536 5.32 24.67 -1.14
N ASN A 537 6.46 24.18 -0.66
CA ASN A 537 6.62 23.65 0.71
C ASN A 537 6.55 24.75 1.79
N ALA A 538 6.92 25.99 1.46
CA ALA A 538 6.82 27.15 2.33
C ALA A 538 5.64 28.04 1.92
N SER A 539 5.11 28.82 2.86
CA SER A 539 4.07 29.85 2.64
C SER A 539 4.62 31.28 2.56
N SER A 540 5.86 31.51 3.03
CA SER A 540 6.60 32.77 2.99
C SER A 540 8.10 32.51 3.18
N ALA A 541 8.93 33.55 3.09
CA ALA A 541 10.37 33.50 3.44
C ALA A 541 10.87 34.86 4.00
N PRO A 542 12.03 34.93 4.66
CA PRO A 542 12.57 36.21 5.16
C PRO A 542 13.07 37.13 4.04
N LEU A 543 12.76 38.43 4.14
CA LEU A 543 13.31 39.51 3.31
C LEU A 543 14.50 40.17 4.03
N THR A 544 15.58 39.42 4.21
CA THR A 544 16.79 39.88 4.89
C THR A 544 17.99 39.49 4.05
N ALA A 545 18.94 40.41 3.81
CA ALA A 545 20.15 40.10 3.07
C ALA A 545 20.94 38.95 3.75
N GLY A 546 21.39 37.99 2.96
CA GLY A 546 22.01 36.75 3.45
C GLY A 546 21.04 35.63 3.85
N ALA A 547 19.72 35.88 3.89
CA ALA A 547 18.74 34.81 4.15
C ALA A 547 18.71 33.79 3.01
N SER A 548 18.65 32.50 3.35
CA SER A 548 18.56 31.40 2.38
C SER A 548 17.49 30.38 2.80
N VAL A 549 16.64 29.95 1.87
CA VAL A 549 15.46 29.11 2.13
C VAL A 549 15.28 28.07 1.02
N LYS A 550 15.05 26.81 1.40
CA LYS A 550 14.81 25.72 0.44
C LYS A 550 13.34 25.67 0.01
N LEU A 551 13.10 26.04 -1.25
CA LEU A 551 11.78 26.05 -1.90
C LEU A 551 11.64 24.88 -2.88
N GLN A 552 10.82 23.91 -2.50
CA GLN A 552 10.37 22.82 -3.36
C GLN A 552 8.97 23.13 -3.89
N VAL A 553 8.83 23.11 -5.21
CA VAL A 553 7.53 23.30 -5.87
C VAL A 553 6.83 21.95 -6.00
N LYS A 554 5.59 21.88 -5.54
CA LYS A 554 4.75 20.69 -5.55
C LYS A 554 3.56 20.88 -6.48
N VAL A 555 3.11 19.79 -7.05
CA VAL A 555 1.90 19.72 -7.88
C VAL A 555 0.90 18.77 -7.27
N LYS A 556 -0.38 19.13 -7.40
CA LYS A 556 -1.51 18.23 -7.29
C LYS A 556 -2.17 18.12 -8.66
N LEU A 557 -2.41 16.90 -9.11
CA LEU A 557 -3.03 16.61 -10.40
C LEU A 557 -4.55 16.44 -10.24
N LYS A 558 -5.27 16.49 -11.37
CA LYS A 558 -6.73 16.35 -11.42
C LYS A 558 -7.23 14.93 -11.09
N ASP A 559 -6.35 13.93 -11.15
CA ASP A 559 -6.62 12.57 -10.63
C ASP A 559 -6.48 12.47 -9.09
N GLY A 560 -6.11 13.58 -8.42
CA GLY A 560 -5.88 13.66 -6.98
C GLY A 560 -4.47 13.30 -6.53
N SER A 561 -3.62 12.76 -7.43
CA SER A 561 -2.22 12.44 -7.10
C SER A 561 -1.39 13.70 -6.87
N VAL A 562 -0.32 13.56 -6.09
CA VAL A 562 0.61 14.64 -5.73
C VAL A 562 2.04 14.27 -6.11
N GLY A 563 2.84 15.27 -6.46
CA GLY A 563 4.24 15.12 -6.82
C GLY A 563 5.05 16.37 -6.52
N THR A 564 6.38 16.26 -6.63
CA THR A 564 7.31 17.38 -6.52
C THR A 564 7.92 17.62 -7.90
N LEU A 565 7.99 18.88 -8.34
CA LEU A 565 8.65 19.23 -9.59
C LEU A 565 10.17 19.15 -9.41
N PRO A 566 10.91 18.61 -10.39
CA PRO A 566 12.35 18.78 -10.48
C PRO A 566 12.74 20.26 -10.56
N ASN A 567 13.92 20.62 -10.06
CA ASN A 567 14.36 22.01 -10.01
C ASN A 567 14.50 22.61 -11.42
N GLU A 568 14.98 21.81 -12.37
CA GLU A 568 15.13 22.15 -13.79
C GLU A 568 13.80 22.37 -14.53
N SER A 569 12.69 21.89 -13.98
CA SER A 569 11.34 22.14 -14.48
C SER A 569 10.78 23.51 -14.08
N VAL A 570 11.33 24.15 -13.04
CA VAL A 570 10.77 25.36 -12.43
C VAL A 570 11.44 26.63 -12.96
N LYS A 571 10.64 27.58 -13.44
CA LYS A 571 11.09 28.93 -13.79
C LYS A 571 10.76 29.92 -12.68
N TRP A 572 11.78 30.59 -12.17
CA TRP A 572 11.68 31.56 -11.07
C TRP A 572 11.65 33.01 -11.57
N GLU A 573 10.83 33.84 -10.93
CA GLU A 573 10.87 35.30 -11.04
C GLU A 573 10.89 35.84 -9.60
N LEU A 574 11.86 36.72 -9.30
CA LEU A 574 12.01 37.37 -8.00
C LEU A 574 11.67 38.86 -8.14
N LYS A 575 11.02 39.44 -7.13
CA LYS A 575 10.51 40.82 -7.18
C LYS A 575 10.60 41.51 -5.83
N GLY A 576 10.99 42.79 -5.81
CA GLY A 576 11.09 43.60 -4.59
C GLY A 576 12.40 43.44 -3.81
N PHE A 577 13.31 42.59 -4.28
CA PHE A 577 14.65 42.35 -3.73
C PHE A 577 15.56 41.78 -4.83
N GLU A 578 16.88 41.81 -4.60
CA GLU A 578 17.83 41.09 -5.45
C GLU A 578 18.15 39.74 -4.81
N GLY A 579 18.19 38.69 -5.62
CA GLY A 579 18.43 37.34 -5.12
C GLY A 579 18.63 36.34 -6.25
N SER A 580 18.71 35.06 -5.89
CA SER A 580 18.83 33.96 -6.84
C SER A 580 18.09 32.73 -6.32
N VAL A 581 17.72 31.81 -7.23
CA VAL A 581 17.27 30.47 -6.84
C VAL A 581 18.12 29.45 -7.58
N LYS A 582 18.86 28.62 -6.84
CA LYS A 582 19.71 27.54 -7.38
C LYS A 582 19.40 26.25 -6.66
N ASP A 583 19.21 25.16 -7.40
CA ASP A 583 18.95 23.81 -6.87
C ASP A 583 17.79 23.75 -5.86
N GLY A 584 16.76 24.58 -6.08
CA GLY A 584 15.61 24.71 -5.18
C GLY A 584 15.90 25.51 -3.91
N THR A 585 17.01 26.25 -3.84
CA THR A 585 17.38 27.09 -2.71
C THR A 585 17.37 28.56 -3.15
N LEU A 586 16.45 29.33 -2.57
CA LEU A 586 16.34 30.78 -2.71
C LEU A 586 17.36 31.45 -1.78
N THR A 587 18.10 32.44 -2.27
CA THR A 587 18.98 33.30 -1.48
C THR A 587 18.68 34.77 -1.76
N VAL A 588 18.56 35.57 -0.70
CA VAL A 588 18.35 37.02 -0.75
C VAL A 588 19.72 37.71 -0.71
N ASN A 589 20.10 38.39 -1.78
CA ASN A 589 21.39 39.05 -1.91
C ASN A 589 21.33 40.47 -1.33
N SER A 590 20.31 41.25 -1.70
CA SER A 590 20.10 42.63 -1.24
C SER A 590 18.61 42.95 -1.08
N VAL A 591 18.29 43.90 -0.21
CA VAL A 591 16.92 44.37 0.04
C VAL A 591 16.91 45.90 -0.08
N PRO A 592 16.07 46.50 -0.96
CA PRO A 592 15.99 47.94 -1.12
C PRO A 592 15.56 48.65 0.17
N ALA A 593 16.11 49.85 0.43
CA ALA A 593 15.77 50.63 1.61
C ALA A 593 14.25 50.93 1.66
N GLY A 594 13.61 50.57 2.77
CA GLY A 594 12.16 50.72 2.96
C GLY A 594 11.29 49.61 2.34
N ALA A 595 11.87 48.59 1.69
CA ALA A 595 11.12 47.45 1.19
C ALA A 595 10.59 46.59 2.35
N SER A 596 9.27 46.55 2.54
CA SER A 596 8.59 45.72 3.54
C SER A 596 8.16 44.35 3.00
N ILE A 597 8.08 44.20 1.68
CA ILE A 597 7.67 42.98 0.99
C ILE A 597 8.34 42.81 -0.38
N GLY A 598 8.80 41.59 -0.63
CA GLY A 598 9.17 41.05 -1.93
C GLY A 598 8.40 39.77 -2.23
N TYR A 599 8.70 39.12 -3.35
CA TYR A 599 7.97 37.94 -3.82
C TYR A 599 8.88 36.99 -4.60
N ALA A 600 8.70 35.68 -4.42
CA ALA A 600 9.27 34.65 -5.27
C ALA A 600 8.15 33.90 -5.99
N PHE A 601 8.12 33.97 -7.32
CA PHE A 601 7.15 33.28 -8.17
C PHE A 601 7.79 32.02 -8.79
N ALA A 602 7.18 30.88 -8.53
CA ALA A 602 7.51 29.61 -9.19
C ALA A 602 6.55 29.37 -10.36
N SER A 603 7.07 29.02 -11.54
CA SER A 603 6.29 28.86 -12.76
C SER A 603 6.60 27.55 -13.48
N TYR A 604 5.56 26.83 -13.91
CA TYR A 604 5.66 25.56 -14.63
C TYR A 604 4.59 25.49 -15.72
N ASP A 605 5.00 25.24 -16.98
CA ASP A 605 4.11 25.11 -18.14
C ASP A 605 3.02 26.22 -18.26
N GLY A 606 3.38 27.45 -17.90
CA GLY A 606 2.48 28.62 -17.92
C GLY A 606 1.55 28.77 -16.70
N LEU A 607 1.50 27.79 -15.78
CA LEU A 607 0.97 27.97 -14.43
C LEU A 607 1.99 28.68 -13.54
N ARG A 608 1.49 29.42 -12.54
CA ARG A 608 2.31 30.15 -11.56
C ARG A 608 1.77 29.98 -10.15
N THR A 609 2.66 29.86 -9.17
CA THR A 609 2.39 30.00 -7.74
C THR A 609 3.45 30.93 -7.14
N MET A 610 3.25 31.45 -5.93
CA MET A 610 4.17 32.40 -5.31
C MET A 610 4.19 32.29 -3.79
N ILE A 611 5.24 32.86 -3.20
CA ILE A 611 5.29 33.21 -1.78
C ILE A 611 5.73 34.67 -1.62
N PRO A 612 5.21 35.41 -0.62
CA PRO A 612 5.79 36.66 -0.18
C PRO A 612 7.11 36.43 0.57
N LEU A 613 8.07 37.32 0.38
CA LEU A 613 9.24 37.48 1.24
C LEU A 613 9.07 38.73 2.08
N THR A 614 9.31 38.68 3.39
CA THR A 614 9.10 39.85 4.26
C THR A 614 10.03 39.93 5.46
N VAL A 615 10.16 41.15 6.01
CA VAL A 615 10.99 41.41 7.20
C VAL A 615 10.30 40.80 8.43
N SER A 616 10.69 39.58 8.78
CA SER A 616 10.09 38.78 9.86
C SER A 616 10.41 39.34 11.24
N SER A 617 9.41 39.46 12.10
CA SER A 617 9.59 39.73 13.53
C SER A 617 9.08 38.57 14.39
N GLU A 618 9.88 38.18 15.38
CA GLU A 618 9.46 37.32 16.47
C GLU A 618 8.63 38.17 17.44
N GLN A 619 7.41 37.72 17.75
CA GLN A 619 6.49 38.39 18.66
C GLN A 619 6.27 37.53 19.90
N LEU A 620 6.35 38.14 21.09
CA LEU A 620 5.88 37.50 22.32
C LEU A 620 4.35 37.39 22.26
N VAL A 621 3.83 36.17 22.40
CA VAL A 621 2.39 35.88 22.36
C VAL A 621 1.83 35.74 23.76
N GLU A 622 2.56 35.06 24.65
CA GLU A 622 2.16 34.80 26.03
C GLU A 622 3.39 34.52 26.89
N ASP A 623 3.41 35.11 28.09
CA ASP A 623 4.40 34.87 29.16
C ASP A 623 3.73 34.48 30.49
N PHE A 624 2.41 34.25 30.47
CA PHE A 624 1.56 33.83 31.59
C PHE A 624 1.55 34.78 32.79
N ASN A 625 2.27 35.90 32.76
CA ASN A 625 2.38 36.86 33.85
C ASN A 625 1.07 37.65 34.07
N GLY A 626 0.29 37.85 33.01
CA GLY A 626 -1.03 38.49 33.03
C GLY A 626 -2.15 37.62 33.62
N THR A 627 -3.39 37.98 33.30
CA THR A 627 -4.62 37.28 33.71
C THR A 627 -5.52 36.88 32.53
N GLY A 628 -5.03 37.04 31.29
CA GLY A 628 -5.82 36.84 30.07
C GLY A 628 -6.00 35.38 29.63
N THR A 629 -5.10 34.49 30.05
CA THR A 629 -5.09 33.07 29.67
C THR A 629 -5.42 32.18 30.85
N THR A 630 -6.26 31.18 30.64
CA THR A 630 -6.53 30.09 31.59
C THR A 630 -6.02 28.75 31.05
N VAL A 631 -5.67 27.86 31.97
CA VAL A 631 -5.31 26.46 31.66
C VAL A 631 -6.12 25.50 32.52
N GLY A 632 -6.49 24.35 31.93
CA GLY A 632 -7.13 23.25 32.64
C GLY A 632 -6.54 21.91 32.25
N PHE A 633 -6.57 20.94 33.15
CA PHE A 633 -6.12 19.57 32.86
C PHE A 633 -7.17 18.79 32.07
N THR A 634 -6.75 18.08 31.03
CA THR A 634 -7.52 16.98 30.45
C THR A 634 -6.59 15.80 30.14
N SER A 635 -7.15 14.61 29.94
CA SER A 635 -6.37 13.42 29.64
C SER A 635 -7.09 12.41 28.75
N LEU A 636 -6.33 11.45 28.20
CA LEU A 636 -6.83 10.31 27.45
C LEU A 636 -5.92 9.08 27.71
N PRO A 637 -6.48 7.90 28.04
CA PRO A 637 -7.83 7.66 28.53
C PRO A 637 -8.05 8.35 29.89
N LYS A 638 -9.21 8.99 30.08
CA LYS A 638 -9.52 9.79 31.28
C LYS A 638 -9.43 9.00 32.59
N ASP A 639 -9.77 7.72 32.52
CA ASP A 639 -9.91 6.86 33.70
C ASP A 639 -8.54 6.39 34.20
N VAL A 640 -7.53 6.29 33.33
CA VAL A 640 -6.19 5.79 33.66
C VAL A 640 -5.12 6.88 33.75
N THR A 641 -5.25 7.98 32.99
CA THR A 641 -4.26 9.08 33.01
C THR A 641 -4.75 10.22 33.90
N LYS A 642 -4.00 10.52 34.96
CA LYS A 642 -4.28 11.60 35.94
C LYS A 642 -3.21 12.69 35.86
N GLY A 643 -3.42 13.79 36.58
CA GLY A 643 -2.52 14.93 36.57
C GLY A 643 -3.22 16.25 36.88
N GLN A 644 -2.48 17.35 36.73
CA GLN A 644 -2.97 18.71 36.93
C GLN A 644 -2.23 19.65 35.97
N ALA A 645 -2.93 20.68 35.47
CA ALA A 645 -2.33 21.79 34.73
C ALA A 645 -2.73 23.10 35.41
N ALA A 646 -1.76 23.97 35.70
CA ALA A 646 -1.98 25.23 36.40
C ALA A 646 -0.95 26.29 35.98
N ILE A 647 -1.32 27.58 36.06
CA ILE A 647 -0.35 28.68 35.99
C ILE A 647 0.17 28.90 37.41
N VAL A 648 1.50 28.85 37.59
CA VAL A 648 2.17 28.98 38.90
C VAL A 648 3.35 29.95 38.81
N GLY A 649 3.61 30.71 39.88
CA GLY A 649 4.82 31.53 40.03
C GLY A 649 5.90 30.83 40.87
N ASN A 650 7.06 31.46 41.02
CA ASN A 650 8.22 30.92 41.77
C ASN A 650 8.66 29.51 41.29
N TYR A 651 8.66 29.29 39.98
CA TYR A 651 9.13 28.03 39.39
C TYR A 651 10.67 28.03 39.28
N ASP A 652 11.31 26.86 39.41
CA ASP A 652 12.77 26.74 39.40
C ASP A 652 13.39 27.22 38.07
N GLY A 653 14.54 27.89 38.15
CA GLY A 653 15.20 28.53 37.01
C GLY A 653 14.46 29.74 36.40
N LYS A 654 13.45 30.30 37.07
CA LYS A 654 12.74 31.53 36.66
C LYS A 654 12.78 32.58 37.78
N THR A 655 12.42 33.84 37.50
CA THR A 655 12.37 34.89 38.53
C THR A 655 11.13 34.76 39.39
N ALA A 656 11.12 35.41 40.57
CA ALA A 656 9.97 35.39 41.48
C ALA A 656 8.72 36.11 40.93
N GLN A 657 8.90 36.87 39.85
CA GLN A 657 7.83 37.58 39.14
C GLN A 657 7.26 36.76 37.98
N ASP A 658 8.04 35.83 37.42
CA ASP A 658 7.62 34.98 36.30
C ASP A 658 6.58 33.94 36.74
N LYS A 659 5.63 33.68 35.83
CA LYS A 659 4.68 32.57 35.93
C LYS A 659 4.85 31.62 34.77
N VAL A 660 4.58 30.33 35.01
CA VAL A 660 4.71 29.27 34.02
C VAL A 660 3.48 28.36 34.04
N VAL A 661 3.17 27.72 32.92
CA VAL A 661 2.17 26.64 32.89
C VAL A 661 2.84 25.34 33.30
N LYS A 662 2.61 24.90 34.53
CA LYS A 662 3.04 23.64 35.11
C LYS A 662 2.04 22.53 34.74
N LEU A 663 2.52 21.41 34.22
CA LEU A 663 1.74 20.22 33.84
C LEU A 663 2.33 18.97 34.52
N ASN A 664 1.64 18.51 35.56
CA ASN A 664 1.94 17.28 36.28
C ASN A 664 1.14 16.14 35.67
N TYR A 665 1.74 14.95 35.54
CA TYR A 665 1.06 13.79 34.97
C TYR A 665 1.38 12.49 35.72
N ASP A 666 0.38 11.60 35.77
CA ASP A 666 0.50 10.22 36.21
C ASP A 666 -0.18 9.31 35.18
N MET A 667 0.63 8.49 34.52
CA MET A 667 0.29 7.56 33.45
C MET A 667 0.57 6.10 33.88
N THR A 668 0.64 5.83 35.18
CA THR A 668 1.00 4.49 35.70
C THR A 668 -0.06 3.43 35.38
N ALA A 669 -1.34 3.78 35.36
CA ALA A 669 -2.43 2.84 35.12
C ALA A 669 -2.63 2.52 33.62
N GLY A 670 -2.98 1.26 33.32
CA GLY A 670 -3.21 0.76 31.95
C GLY A 670 -1.94 0.52 31.14
N SER A 671 -2.08 -0.02 29.92
CA SER A 671 -0.96 -0.41 29.05
C SER A 671 -1.16 -0.02 27.57
N ASP A 672 -2.06 0.92 27.30
CA ASP A 672 -2.22 1.53 25.97
C ASP A 672 -1.59 2.93 25.94
N ASN A 673 -1.76 3.65 24.83
CA ASN A 673 -1.24 5.02 24.64
C ASN A 673 -1.93 6.01 25.59
N LYS A 674 -1.14 6.80 26.32
CA LYS A 674 -1.58 7.73 27.36
C LYS A 674 -1.15 9.16 27.06
N PHE A 675 -2.01 10.11 27.41
CA PHE A 675 -1.89 11.52 27.04
C PHE A 675 -2.37 12.43 28.18
N ALA A 676 -1.52 13.38 28.58
CA ALA A 676 -1.83 14.40 29.59
C ALA A 676 -1.72 15.79 28.96
N TYR A 677 -2.82 16.54 28.92
CA TYR A 677 -2.92 17.80 28.19
C TYR A 677 -3.12 19.00 29.12
N ALA A 678 -2.28 20.03 28.95
CA ALA A 678 -2.57 21.39 29.37
C ALA A 678 -3.46 22.06 28.31
N LEU A 679 -4.75 22.24 28.62
CA LEU A 679 -5.76 22.78 27.70
C LEU A 679 -5.97 24.28 27.94
N PHE A 680 -5.73 25.11 26.93
CA PHE A 680 -5.78 26.57 27.06
C PHE A 680 -7.17 27.15 26.74
N ASN A 681 -7.58 28.15 27.52
CA ASN A 681 -8.79 28.95 27.32
C ASN A 681 -10.06 28.10 27.07
N ASN A 682 -10.22 27.03 27.87
CA ASN A 682 -11.27 26.02 27.75
C ASN A 682 -11.39 25.40 26.33
N GLY A 683 -10.25 25.22 25.65
CA GLY A 683 -10.17 24.65 24.31
C GLY A 683 -10.30 25.65 23.16
N LYS A 684 -10.46 26.96 23.45
CA LYS A 684 -10.34 28.04 22.45
C LYS A 684 -8.89 28.30 22.05
N GLY A 685 -7.94 27.98 22.94
CA GLY A 685 -6.51 28.19 22.73
C GLY A 685 -6.03 29.64 22.96
N ILE A 686 -4.71 29.81 22.88
CA ILE A 686 -4.02 31.10 22.92
C ILE A 686 -3.88 31.60 21.47
N PRO A 687 -4.40 32.79 21.10
CA PRO A 687 -4.39 33.26 19.71
C PRO A 687 -3.01 33.77 19.27
N MET A 688 -2.47 33.26 18.16
CA MET A 688 -1.12 33.61 17.66
C MET A 688 -1.06 34.94 16.89
N GLY A 689 -2.07 35.81 17.00
CA GLY A 689 -2.18 37.07 16.22
C GLY A 689 -2.42 36.91 14.70
N GLY A 690 -2.13 35.74 14.13
CA GLY A 690 -2.33 35.39 12.72
C GLY A 690 -1.89 33.95 12.45
N LEU A 691 -1.22 33.72 11.32
CA LEU A 691 -0.72 32.39 10.91
C LEU A 691 0.82 32.35 11.00
N PRO A 692 1.44 31.96 12.12
CA PRO A 692 2.90 31.97 12.25
C PRO A 692 3.59 30.97 11.29
N THR A 693 4.84 31.28 10.96
CA THR A 693 5.75 30.35 10.26
C THR A 693 6.41 29.38 11.22
N SER A 694 6.77 29.86 12.42
CA SER A 694 7.22 29.04 13.53
C SER A 694 6.71 29.56 14.87
N VAL A 695 6.64 28.68 15.87
CA VAL A 695 6.32 29.01 17.25
C VAL A 695 7.41 28.45 18.17
N LYS A 696 8.06 29.33 18.92
CA LYS A 696 9.03 29.01 19.98
C LYS A 696 8.33 28.94 21.34
N LEU A 697 8.87 28.09 22.20
CA LEU A 697 8.40 27.90 23.57
C LEU A 697 9.60 27.55 24.46
N ASP A 698 9.67 28.15 25.65
CA ASP A 698 10.59 27.72 26.70
C ASP A 698 9.96 26.57 27.49
N ILE A 699 10.70 25.48 27.67
CA ILE A 699 10.18 24.23 28.21
C ILE A 699 11.11 23.70 29.30
N TYR A 700 10.57 23.53 30.50
CA TYR A 700 11.23 22.76 31.56
C TYR A 700 11.03 21.26 31.30
N GLY A 701 12.13 20.54 31.09
CA GLY A 701 12.14 19.09 30.90
C GLY A 701 12.32 18.34 32.22
N ASP A 702 11.80 17.11 32.26
CA ASP A 702 11.84 16.17 33.38
C ASP A 702 12.69 14.91 33.09
N ASN A 703 13.43 14.91 31.96
CA ASN A 703 14.17 13.76 31.43
C ASN A 703 13.34 12.45 31.33
N SER A 704 12.01 12.56 31.14
CA SER A 704 11.08 11.42 31.17
C SER A 704 11.12 10.51 29.94
N LEU A 705 11.80 10.92 28.85
CA LEU A 705 11.78 10.27 27.53
C LEU A 705 10.38 10.12 26.90
N ASN A 706 9.35 10.76 27.47
CA ASN A 706 8.05 10.90 26.83
C ASN A 706 8.11 11.85 25.62
N TRP A 707 7.18 11.76 24.68
CA TRP A 707 7.09 12.73 23.59
C TRP A 707 6.36 13.99 24.10
N LEU A 708 6.78 15.17 23.64
CA LEU A 708 6.05 16.42 23.86
C LEU A 708 5.42 16.90 22.56
N ARG A 709 4.12 17.20 22.57
CA ARG A 709 3.34 17.55 21.37
C ARG A 709 2.49 18.80 21.58
N ALA A 710 2.19 19.47 20.48
CA ALA A 710 1.33 20.65 20.44
C ALA A 710 0.15 20.41 19.49
N GLU A 711 -1.03 20.90 19.87
CA GLU A 711 -2.19 20.98 18.99
C GLU A 711 -2.64 22.43 18.84
N PHE A 712 -2.78 22.85 17.58
CA PHE A 712 -3.29 24.14 17.18
C PHE A 712 -4.70 24.00 16.58
N ILE A 713 -5.48 25.07 16.61
CA ILE A 713 -6.74 25.23 15.86
C ILE A 713 -6.56 26.37 14.85
N ASP A 714 -7.08 26.21 13.64
CA ASP A 714 -7.16 27.29 12.65
C ASP A 714 -8.51 28.01 12.61
N ALA A 715 -8.65 29.07 11.81
CA ALA A 715 -9.85 29.89 11.76
C ALA A 715 -11.13 29.16 11.33
N ASN A 716 -11.01 27.96 10.74
CA ASN A 716 -12.13 27.11 10.37
C ASN A 716 -12.47 26.07 11.46
N GLY A 717 -11.81 26.12 12.62
CA GLY A 717 -11.94 25.13 13.69
C GLY A 717 -11.18 23.84 13.44
N LYS A 718 -10.43 23.70 12.33
CA LYS A 718 -9.65 22.50 12.04
C LYS A 718 -8.49 22.40 13.02
N SER A 719 -8.32 21.23 13.63
CA SER A 719 -7.19 20.96 14.54
C SER A 719 -6.00 20.42 13.76
N HIS A 720 -4.79 20.87 14.13
CA HIS A 720 -3.51 20.52 13.51
C HIS A 720 -2.50 20.18 14.61
N VAL A 721 -1.70 19.13 14.43
CA VAL A 721 -0.84 18.57 15.50
C VAL A 721 0.60 18.47 15.02
N THR A 722 1.56 18.83 15.89
CA THR A 722 2.99 18.65 15.66
C THR A 722 3.72 18.10 16.89
N ASP A 723 4.92 17.58 16.67
CA ASP A 723 5.84 17.16 17.72
C ASP A 723 6.69 18.38 18.12
N VAL A 724 6.77 18.68 19.43
CA VAL A 724 7.64 19.74 19.98
C VAL A 724 9.01 19.15 20.30
N ALA A 725 9.02 17.96 20.91
CA ALA A 725 10.19 17.14 21.15
C ALA A 725 9.82 15.67 20.98
N LYS A 726 10.68 14.88 20.33
CA LYS A 726 10.41 13.45 20.15
C LYS A 726 10.64 12.64 21.43
N TYR A 727 11.57 13.09 22.25
CA TYR A 727 11.84 12.58 23.59
C TYR A 727 12.14 13.79 24.47
N ILE A 728 11.64 13.81 25.71
CA ILE A 728 12.09 14.75 26.73
C ILE A 728 13.38 14.17 27.32
N ASP A 729 14.50 14.45 26.65
CA ASP A 729 15.85 13.97 26.90
C ASP A 729 16.73 14.96 27.70
N TRP A 730 16.08 15.88 28.42
CA TRP A 730 16.75 16.92 29.21
C TRP A 730 16.01 17.21 30.50
N SER A 731 16.76 17.71 31.49
CA SER A 731 16.24 18.37 32.69
C SER A 731 16.44 19.89 32.57
N GLY A 732 15.55 20.69 33.17
CA GLY A 732 15.69 22.15 33.15
C GLY A 732 15.15 22.83 31.90
N TRP A 733 15.38 24.14 31.78
CA TRP A 733 14.81 24.98 30.71
C TRP A 733 15.55 24.84 29.37
N LYS A 734 14.79 24.61 28.29
CA LYS A 734 15.24 24.51 26.90
C LYS A 734 14.23 25.24 26.00
N THR A 735 14.65 26.21 25.21
CA THR A 735 13.78 26.78 24.16
C THR A 735 13.75 25.81 22.98
N LEU A 736 12.55 25.41 22.54
CA LEU A 736 12.34 24.63 21.30
C LEU A 736 11.48 25.42 20.30
N GLU A 737 11.62 25.10 19.02
CA GLU A 737 10.94 25.76 17.90
C GLU A 737 10.15 24.74 17.07
N MET A 738 8.86 25.02 16.87
CA MET A 738 7.96 24.26 16.00
C MET A 738 7.82 24.99 14.66
N ASP A 739 8.07 24.30 13.54
CA ASP A 739 7.56 24.76 12.25
C ASP A 739 6.03 24.63 12.23
N THR A 740 5.34 25.75 11.99
CA THR A 740 3.88 25.81 11.82
C THR A 740 3.46 26.03 10.38
N SER A 741 4.40 26.29 9.45
CA SER A 741 4.12 26.48 8.03
C SER A 741 3.72 25.17 7.33
N SER A 742 4.32 24.04 7.71
CA SER A 742 4.00 22.72 7.14
C SER A 742 2.65 22.13 7.56
N LEU A 743 1.96 22.72 8.55
CA LEU A 743 0.67 22.23 9.06
C LEU A 743 -0.48 22.31 8.04
N GLY A 744 -0.38 23.19 7.04
CA GLY A 744 -1.49 23.43 6.10
C GLY A 744 -2.72 24.03 6.78
N ALA A 745 -2.51 24.88 7.79
CA ALA A 745 -3.53 25.65 8.49
C ALA A 745 -3.99 26.88 7.69
N THR A 746 -5.21 27.35 7.98
CA THR A 746 -5.89 28.39 7.19
C THR A 746 -6.52 29.49 8.04
N GLY A 747 -6.27 30.75 7.68
CA GLY A 747 -6.66 31.91 8.50
C GLY A 747 -5.73 32.06 9.72
N SER A 748 -6.23 32.60 10.83
CA SER A 748 -5.49 32.67 12.10
C SER A 748 -5.28 31.29 12.73
N LEU A 749 -4.23 31.17 13.57
CA LEU A 749 -3.89 29.98 14.34
C LEU A 749 -4.01 30.28 15.85
N SER A 750 -4.43 29.29 16.64
CA SER A 750 -4.43 29.36 18.11
C SER A 750 -3.85 28.08 18.72
N LEU A 751 -2.95 28.18 19.70
CA LEU A 751 -2.41 27.03 20.43
C LEU A 751 -3.46 26.51 21.41
N LYS A 752 -4.08 25.37 21.09
CA LYS A 752 -5.18 24.77 21.87
C LYS A 752 -4.68 24.07 23.12
N ARG A 753 -3.60 23.28 22.98
CA ARG A 753 -3.02 22.49 24.08
C ARG A 753 -1.58 22.06 23.81
N LEU A 754 -0.80 22.00 24.88
CA LEU A 754 0.50 21.33 24.95
C LEU A 754 0.32 20.04 25.76
N TYR A 755 0.99 18.95 25.37
CA TYR A 755 0.73 17.65 25.98
C TYR A 755 1.88 16.65 25.91
N VAL A 756 2.02 15.89 26.99
CA VAL A 756 2.94 14.77 27.13
C VAL A 756 2.26 13.51 26.59
N VAL A 757 3.02 12.68 25.88
CA VAL A 757 2.57 11.40 25.31
C VAL A 757 3.49 10.26 25.74
N ASN A 758 2.88 9.24 26.33
CA ASN A 758 3.52 7.98 26.65
C ASN A 758 2.85 6.89 25.80
N LEU A 759 3.54 6.42 24.76
CA LEU A 759 3.04 5.37 23.87
C LEU A 759 3.31 3.98 24.45
N LYS A 760 2.46 3.02 24.09
CA LYS A 760 2.54 1.60 24.43
C LYS A 760 3.88 0.95 24.02
N ASP A 761 4.35 1.26 22.83
CA ASP A 761 5.58 0.68 22.28
C ASP A 761 6.79 1.41 22.91
N GLY A 762 7.61 0.68 23.67
CA GLY A 762 8.66 1.24 24.53
C GLY A 762 8.11 2.04 25.73
N GLN A 763 6.92 1.68 26.25
CA GLN A 763 6.31 2.33 27.42
C GLN A 763 7.18 2.22 28.68
N ASP A 764 7.91 1.10 28.78
CA ASP A 764 8.84 0.71 29.83
C ASP A 764 10.16 1.52 29.84
N GLU A 765 10.54 2.12 28.72
CA GLU A 765 11.72 3.00 28.59
C GLU A 765 11.48 4.42 29.13
N ARG A 766 10.26 4.75 29.60
CA ARG A 766 9.80 6.13 29.83
C ARG A 766 9.21 6.32 31.21
N ALA A 767 9.41 7.50 31.80
CA ALA A 767 8.85 7.80 33.12
C ALA A 767 7.31 7.90 33.04
N ALA A 768 6.63 7.01 33.78
CA ALA A 768 5.18 7.00 33.86
C ALA A 768 4.59 8.16 34.69
N LYS A 769 5.42 8.92 35.41
CA LYS A 769 5.05 10.16 36.12
C LYS A 769 6.11 11.22 35.86
N GLY A 770 5.70 12.49 35.87
CA GLY A 770 6.60 13.61 35.71
C GLY A 770 5.91 14.96 35.78
N GLU A 771 6.69 16.00 35.50
CA GLU A 771 6.30 17.41 35.59
C GLU A 771 7.06 18.23 34.55
N VAL A 772 6.34 18.75 33.56
CA VAL A 772 6.91 19.70 32.59
C VAL A 772 6.29 21.08 32.80
N ALA A 773 7.05 22.14 32.51
CA ALA A 773 6.55 23.50 32.55
C ALA A 773 6.79 24.25 31.24
N PHE A 774 5.92 25.19 30.92
CA PHE A 774 5.91 25.94 29.66
C PHE A 774 5.86 27.44 29.91
N ASP A 775 6.68 28.21 29.17
CA ASP A 775 6.80 29.66 29.30
C ASP A 775 7.20 30.32 27.96
N ARG A 776 7.03 31.65 27.84
CA ARG A 776 7.46 32.53 26.73
C ARG A 776 7.12 31.98 25.35
N ILE A 777 5.83 31.76 25.09
CA ILE A 777 5.33 31.43 23.76
C ILE A 777 5.60 32.62 22.84
N ARG A 778 6.37 32.36 21.77
CA ARG A 778 6.82 33.38 20.81
C ARG A 778 6.51 32.92 19.39
N ALA A 779 5.90 33.79 18.59
CA ALA A 779 5.49 33.48 17.22
C ALA A 779 6.34 34.25 16.21
N THR A 780 6.97 33.52 15.27
CA THR A 780 7.58 34.13 14.09
C THR A 780 6.49 34.35 13.06
N MET A 781 6.03 35.58 12.92
CA MET A 781 4.97 35.90 11.98
C MET A 781 5.51 35.99 10.54
N PRO A 782 4.82 35.41 9.53
CA PRO A 782 5.04 35.80 8.15
C PRO A 782 4.57 37.25 8.03
N ALA A 783 5.52 38.19 7.97
CA ALA A 783 5.17 39.55 7.63
C ALA A 783 4.57 39.59 6.20
N GLY A 784 3.83 40.65 5.86
CA GLY A 784 3.10 40.71 4.58
C GLY A 784 1.71 40.09 4.61
N GLY A 785 1.31 39.47 5.73
CA GLY A 785 -0.11 39.35 6.09
C GLY A 785 -0.77 40.73 6.22
N ALA A 786 -2.12 40.75 6.24
CA ALA A 786 -2.93 41.96 6.11
C ALA A 786 -2.72 43.08 7.15
N ALA A 787 -1.91 42.85 8.19
CA ALA A 787 -1.47 43.88 9.14
C ALA A 787 -0.65 45.00 8.47
N ASN A 788 0.17 44.67 7.47
CA ASN A 788 1.12 45.60 6.83
C ASN A 788 0.60 46.21 5.50
N LEU A 789 -0.68 46.00 5.17
CA LEU A 789 -1.28 46.49 3.92
C LEU A 789 -2.10 47.77 4.15
N PRO A 790 -2.20 48.68 3.16
CA PRO A 790 -3.09 49.83 3.23
C PRO A 790 -4.54 49.42 3.50
N LYS A 791 -5.18 50.15 4.41
CA LYS A 791 -6.61 50.03 4.76
C LYS A 791 -7.35 51.27 4.27
N ALA A 792 -8.57 51.07 3.78
CA ALA A 792 -9.45 52.14 3.38
C ALA A 792 -10.93 51.80 3.68
N ASP A 793 -11.79 52.80 3.72
CA ASP A 793 -13.21 52.65 3.43
C ASP A 793 -13.45 53.23 2.04
N MET A 794 -13.99 52.40 1.13
CA MET A 794 -14.33 52.82 -0.23
C MET A 794 -15.82 52.63 -0.50
N LYS A 795 -16.49 53.72 -0.87
CA LYS A 795 -17.87 53.71 -1.38
C LYS A 795 -17.88 53.94 -2.89
N LEU A 796 -18.51 53.03 -3.62
CA LEU A 796 -18.76 53.11 -5.06
C LEU A 796 -20.28 53.16 -5.32
N THR A 797 -20.72 53.78 -6.41
CA THR A 797 -22.14 53.76 -6.83
C THR A 797 -22.26 53.27 -8.27
N VAL A 798 -23.17 52.33 -8.53
CA VAL A 798 -23.36 51.76 -9.88
C VAL A 798 -23.76 52.83 -10.89
N ASN A 799 -23.17 52.76 -12.08
CA ASN A 799 -23.25 53.73 -13.18
C ASN A 799 -22.71 55.14 -12.87
N SER A 800 -22.17 55.41 -11.67
CA SER A 800 -21.48 56.66 -11.34
C SER A 800 -19.98 56.56 -11.58
N ARG A 801 -19.35 57.67 -11.98
CA ARG A 801 -17.88 57.82 -11.97
C ARG A 801 -17.35 58.49 -10.69
N ALA A 802 -18.23 58.85 -9.75
CA ALA A 802 -17.82 59.31 -8.43
C ALA A 802 -17.67 58.11 -7.49
N ALA A 803 -16.54 58.07 -6.79
CA ALA A 803 -16.26 57.19 -5.66
C ALA A 803 -15.85 58.04 -4.45
N VAL A 804 -16.04 57.52 -3.25
CA VAL A 804 -15.50 58.10 -2.01
C VAL A 804 -14.48 57.13 -1.44
N VAL A 805 -13.29 57.60 -1.09
CA VAL A 805 -12.22 56.80 -0.48
C VAL A 805 -11.69 57.56 0.74
N ASN A 806 -11.80 56.96 1.93
CA ASN A 806 -11.43 57.59 3.20
C ASN A 806 -12.03 59.00 3.37
N GLY A 807 -13.32 59.14 3.02
CA GLY A 807 -14.08 60.40 3.07
C GLY A 807 -13.79 61.41 1.95
N LYS A 808 -12.83 61.16 1.07
CA LYS A 808 -12.48 62.06 -0.06
C LYS A 808 -13.07 61.55 -1.38
N GLU A 809 -13.58 62.45 -2.21
CA GLU A 809 -14.04 62.07 -3.55
C GLU A 809 -12.87 61.71 -4.49
N LYS A 810 -13.05 60.66 -5.30
CA LYS A 810 -12.14 60.25 -6.37
C LYS A 810 -12.96 59.91 -7.63
N ARG A 811 -12.52 60.42 -8.78
CA ARG A 811 -13.16 60.16 -10.09
C ARG A 811 -12.60 58.89 -10.73
N LEU A 812 -13.48 58.09 -11.32
CA LEU A 812 -13.15 56.82 -11.99
C LEU A 812 -13.09 56.97 -13.52
N ASP A 813 -12.15 56.27 -14.17
CA ASP A 813 -12.10 56.11 -15.63
C ASP A 813 -13.43 55.61 -16.21
N VAL A 814 -13.94 54.54 -15.61
CA VAL A 814 -15.14 53.80 -16.01
C VAL A 814 -15.97 53.53 -14.77
N ALA A 815 -17.28 53.78 -14.86
CA ALA A 815 -18.22 53.55 -13.77
C ALA A 815 -18.37 52.05 -13.44
N PRO A 816 -18.65 51.65 -12.19
CA PRO A 816 -19.06 50.30 -11.87
C PRO A 816 -20.34 49.94 -12.63
N ILE A 817 -20.37 48.79 -13.31
CA ILE A 817 -21.54 48.30 -14.04
C ILE A 817 -22.04 47.00 -13.44
N VAL A 818 -23.35 46.75 -13.52
CA VAL A 818 -23.92 45.43 -13.22
C VAL A 818 -24.14 44.68 -14.53
N LEU A 819 -23.69 43.42 -14.59
CA LEU A 819 -23.93 42.48 -15.68
C LEU A 819 -24.26 41.11 -15.08
N ASN A 820 -25.41 40.55 -15.45
CA ASN A 820 -25.91 39.24 -15.00
C ASN A 820 -25.84 39.07 -13.46
N GLY A 821 -26.32 40.08 -12.73
CA GLY A 821 -26.35 40.10 -11.25
C GLY A 821 -25.02 40.43 -10.57
N SER A 822 -23.89 40.48 -11.29
CA SER A 822 -22.57 40.79 -10.73
C SER A 822 -22.11 42.20 -11.08
N THR A 823 -21.47 42.88 -10.13
CA THR A 823 -20.82 44.18 -10.36
C THR A 823 -19.42 44.00 -10.93
N TYR A 824 -19.05 44.82 -11.91
CA TYR A 824 -17.74 44.85 -12.55
C TYR A 824 -17.08 46.22 -12.40
N VAL A 825 -15.79 46.24 -12.09
CA VAL A 825 -14.96 47.46 -11.95
C VAL A 825 -13.60 47.30 -12.64
N PRO A 826 -12.90 48.39 -13.02
CA PRO A 826 -11.49 48.30 -13.38
C PRO A 826 -10.67 47.93 -12.13
N VAL A 827 -9.90 46.84 -12.19
CA VAL A 827 -9.24 46.27 -10.99
C VAL A 827 -8.30 47.25 -10.27
N ARG A 828 -7.65 48.15 -11.02
CA ARG A 828 -6.79 49.21 -10.47
C ARG A 828 -7.52 50.10 -9.46
N VAL A 829 -8.83 50.34 -9.62
CA VAL A 829 -9.62 51.16 -8.68
C VAL A 829 -9.52 50.63 -7.24
N ILE A 830 -9.49 49.30 -7.07
CA ILE A 830 -9.41 48.68 -5.76
C ILE A 830 -7.99 48.75 -5.20
N LEU A 831 -7.00 48.39 -6.02
CA LEU A 831 -5.59 48.33 -5.60
C LEU A 831 -5.01 49.71 -5.29
N ASP A 832 -5.45 50.76 -6.01
CA ASP A 832 -5.17 52.17 -5.72
C ASP A 832 -5.53 52.61 -4.29
N ALA A 833 -6.49 51.93 -3.64
CA ALA A 833 -7.00 52.30 -2.31
C ALA A 833 -6.61 51.31 -1.21
N PHE A 834 -6.58 50.02 -1.53
CA PHE A 834 -6.30 48.93 -0.58
C PHE A 834 -4.87 48.38 -0.69
N GLY A 835 -4.05 48.95 -1.56
CA GLY A 835 -2.71 48.48 -1.87
C GLY A 835 -2.67 47.19 -2.70
N GLY A 836 -1.51 46.93 -3.29
CA GLY A 836 -1.26 45.82 -4.21
C GLY A 836 -1.03 46.30 -5.65
N GLU A 837 -0.83 45.35 -6.54
CA GLU A 837 -0.40 45.56 -7.93
C GLU A 837 -1.23 44.75 -8.92
N THR A 838 -1.26 45.20 -10.18
CA THR A 838 -1.90 44.50 -11.28
C THR A 838 -1.13 44.69 -12.58
N ALA A 839 -0.93 43.59 -13.32
CA ALA A 839 -0.33 43.62 -14.65
C ALA A 839 -1.29 43.00 -15.67
N TRP A 840 -1.18 43.44 -16.93
CA TRP A 840 -2.00 42.97 -18.04
C TRP A 840 -1.13 42.35 -19.12
N ASN A 841 -1.37 41.07 -19.43
CA ASN A 841 -0.77 40.39 -20.58
C ASN A 841 -1.79 40.36 -21.72
N GLY A 842 -1.59 41.20 -22.73
CA GLY A 842 -2.50 41.32 -23.88
C GLY A 842 -2.55 40.09 -24.79
N GLN A 843 -1.44 39.34 -24.92
CA GLN A 843 -1.38 38.13 -25.74
C GLN A 843 -2.19 36.99 -25.10
N GLN A 844 -2.02 36.77 -23.80
CA GLN A 844 -2.78 35.78 -23.02
C GLN A 844 -4.17 36.26 -22.60
N LYS A 845 -4.50 37.54 -22.82
CA LYS A 845 -5.69 38.24 -22.30
C LYS A 845 -5.88 38.05 -20.79
N LYS A 846 -4.75 37.99 -20.06
CA LYS A 846 -4.67 37.67 -18.64
C LYS A 846 -4.44 38.95 -17.83
N VAL A 847 -5.26 39.17 -16.81
CA VAL A 847 -5.02 40.16 -15.75
C VAL A 847 -4.50 39.46 -14.51
N THR A 848 -3.41 39.96 -13.95
CA THR A 848 -2.86 39.51 -12.67
C THR A 848 -3.23 40.47 -11.56
N VAL A 849 -3.35 39.96 -10.33
CA VAL A 849 -3.60 40.74 -9.11
C VAL A 849 -2.66 40.22 -8.03
N LEU A 850 -1.94 41.11 -7.35
CA LEU A 850 -0.94 40.77 -6.34
C LEU A 850 -1.13 41.67 -5.11
N ARG A 851 -1.38 41.10 -3.93
CA ARG A 851 -1.59 41.84 -2.68
C ARG A 851 -1.21 40.98 -1.47
N GLY A 852 -0.06 41.23 -0.85
CA GLY A 852 0.40 40.45 0.31
C GLY A 852 0.59 38.97 -0.03
N ASP A 853 -0.05 38.09 0.73
CA ASP A 853 -0.07 36.64 0.48
C ASP A 853 -1.02 36.20 -0.66
N ARG A 854 -1.57 37.13 -1.46
CA ARG A 854 -2.58 36.86 -2.48
C ARG A 854 -2.10 37.15 -3.89
N TYR A 855 -2.18 36.13 -4.74
CA TYR A 855 -1.91 36.22 -6.17
C TYR A 855 -3.01 35.56 -6.99
N LEU A 856 -3.65 36.36 -7.86
CA LEU A 856 -4.69 35.89 -8.78
C LEU A 856 -4.22 36.03 -10.23
N GLU A 857 -4.48 35.01 -11.05
CA GLU A 857 -4.45 35.13 -12.52
C GLU A 857 -5.85 34.91 -13.08
N LEU A 858 -6.44 35.92 -13.71
CA LEU A 858 -7.77 35.82 -14.32
C LEU A 858 -7.68 36.08 -15.82
N THR A 859 -8.23 35.18 -16.64
CA THR A 859 -8.24 35.31 -18.11
C THR A 859 -9.58 35.88 -18.57
N VAL A 860 -9.57 36.87 -19.47
CA VAL A 860 -10.79 37.49 -20.00
C VAL A 860 -11.68 36.46 -20.69
N ASN A 861 -12.97 36.49 -20.38
CA ASN A 861 -14.02 35.55 -20.78
C ASN A 861 -13.83 34.10 -20.27
N ALA A 862 -12.81 33.80 -19.45
CA ALA A 862 -12.64 32.49 -18.82
C ALA A 862 -13.32 32.43 -17.44
N LYS A 863 -14.09 31.37 -17.19
CA LYS A 863 -14.73 31.05 -15.91
C LYS A 863 -13.83 30.30 -14.91
N GLU A 864 -12.57 30.05 -15.29
CA GLU A 864 -11.54 29.50 -14.40
C GLU A 864 -10.46 30.57 -14.20
N TYR A 865 -9.98 30.69 -12.97
CA TYR A 865 -8.87 31.57 -12.58
C TYR A 865 -7.90 30.82 -11.67
N LEU A 866 -6.65 31.30 -11.55
CA LEU A 866 -5.73 30.82 -10.53
C LEU A 866 -5.83 31.68 -9.27
N ASN A 867 -5.78 31.03 -8.11
CA ASN A 867 -5.52 31.65 -6.81
C ASN A 867 -4.33 30.92 -6.17
N ASN A 868 -3.20 31.61 -5.97
CA ASN A 868 -1.93 31.07 -5.46
C ASN A 868 -1.51 29.74 -6.13
N GLY A 869 -1.75 29.62 -7.44
CA GLY A 869 -1.45 28.43 -8.26
C GLY A 869 -2.49 27.30 -8.23
N LYS A 870 -3.55 27.41 -7.43
CA LYS A 870 -4.72 26.53 -7.48
C LYS A 870 -5.72 27.01 -8.54
N ARG A 871 -6.25 26.10 -9.37
CA ARG A 871 -7.39 26.38 -10.26
C ARG A 871 -8.68 26.53 -9.45
N VAL A 872 -9.45 27.58 -9.76
CA VAL A 872 -10.74 27.86 -9.11
C VAL A 872 -11.77 28.23 -10.18
N ALA A 873 -12.93 27.59 -10.13
CA ALA A 873 -14.06 27.88 -11.02
C ALA A 873 -14.90 29.06 -10.49
N SER A 874 -15.61 29.73 -11.38
CA SER A 874 -16.55 30.80 -11.06
C SER A 874 -17.69 30.90 -12.08
N ASP A 875 -18.84 31.42 -11.64
CA ASP A 875 -19.95 31.76 -12.53
C ASP A 875 -19.69 33.00 -13.40
N VAL A 876 -18.63 33.76 -13.10
CA VAL A 876 -18.29 35.03 -13.74
C VAL A 876 -16.84 35.06 -14.23
N ALA A 877 -16.57 35.91 -15.21
CA ALA A 877 -15.28 36.03 -15.89
C ALA A 877 -14.94 37.51 -16.11
N PRO A 878 -13.66 37.93 -16.06
CA PRO A 878 -13.27 39.29 -16.46
C PRO A 878 -13.70 39.60 -17.90
N ILE A 879 -14.06 40.85 -18.15
CA ILE A 879 -14.52 41.33 -19.47
C ILE A 879 -13.68 42.53 -19.92
N ILE A 880 -13.63 42.80 -21.23
CA ILE A 880 -13.12 44.06 -21.76
C ILE A 880 -14.30 44.92 -22.20
N ARG A 881 -14.38 46.15 -21.69
CA ARG A 881 -15.39 47.15 -22.10
C ARG A 881 -14.76 48.54 -22.11
N SER A 882 -15.08 49.36 -23.11
CA SER A 882 -14.57 50.75 -23.23
C SER A 882 -13.04 50.85 -23.12
N ASN A 883 -12.31 49.92 -23.73
CA ASN A 883 -10.85 49.78 -23.67
C ASN A 883 -10.28 49.74 -22.23
N ARG A 884 -10.97 49.06 -21.32
CA ARG A 884 -10.53 48.68 -19.98
C ARG A 884 -10.91 47.24 -19.67
N THR A 885 -10.04 46.50 -18.99
CA THR A 885 -10.38 45.20 -18.39
C THR A 885 -11.12 45.44 -17.09
N LEU A 886 -12.35 44.93 -17.00
CA LEU A 886 -13.20 44.99 -15.81
C LEU A 886 -13.28 43.59 -15.19
N VAL A 887 -13.07 43.50 -13.88
CA VAL A 887 -13.12 42.25 -13.12
C VAL A 887 -14.42 42.17 -12.31
N PRO A 888 -14.96 40.96 -12.02
CA PRO A 888 -16.07 40.81 -11.10
C PRO A 888 -15.63 41.26 -9.70
N LEU A 889 -16.25 42.33 -9.20
CA LEU A 889 -15.78 43.09 -8.03
C LEU A 889 -15.69 42.23 -6.77
N ARG A 890 -16.76 41.49 -6.46
CA ARG A 890 -16.84 40.63 -5.27
C ARG A 890 -15.75 39.56 -5.30
N LEU A 891 -15.63 38.84 -6.42
CA LEU A 891 -14.64 37.77 -6.61
C LEU A 891 -13.21 38.27 -6.36
N VAL A 892 -12.78 39.34 -7.02
CA VAL A 892 -11.40 39.81 -6.86
C VAL A 892 -11.16 40.34 -5.45
N SER A 893 -12.10 41.14 -4.91
CA SER A 893 -11.94 41.77 -3.59
C SER A 893 -11.89 40.74 -2.45
N GLU A 894 -12.83 39.79 -2.42
CA GLU A 894 -12.88 38.76 -1.36
C GLU A 894 -11.67 37.82 -1.42
N GLN A 895 -11.21 37.46 -2.64
CA GLN A 895 -10.03 36.61 -2.78
C GLN A 895 -8.72 37.32 -2.43
N ILE A 896 -8.65 38.67 -2.50
CA ILE A 896 -7.52 39.47 -1.98
C ILE A 896 -7.71 39.98 -0.54
N GLY A 897 -8.68 39.43 0.19
CA GLY A 897 -8.87 39.68 1.63
C GLY A 897 -9.58 41.00 1.96
N LEU A 898 -10.54 41.43 1.14
CA LEU A 898 -11.40 42.60 1.35
C LEU A 898 -12.88 42.20 1.45
N ILE A 899 -13.67 42.92 2.24
CA ILE A 899 -15.09 42.67 2.46
C ILE A 899 -15.92 43.56 1.52
N VAL A 900 -16.86 42.98 0.76
CA VAL A 900 -17.74 43.71 -0.18
C VAL A 900 -19.20 43.65 0.25
N ASN A 901 -19.73 44.80 0.67
CA ASN A 901 -21.13 45.00 1.05
C ASN A 901 -21.90 45.73 -0.07
N TRP A 902 -23.17 45.36 -0.27
CA TRP A 902 -24.04 45.93 -1.31
C TRP A 902 -25.33 46.46 -0.68
N ASP A 903 -25.68 47.71 -0.97
CA ASP A 903 -26.98 48.30 -0.63
C ASP A 903 -27.85 48.44 -1.89
N GLN A 904 -28.91 47.62 -1.93
CA GLN A 904 -29.90 47.62 -3.01
C GLN A 904 -30.70 48.93 -3.13
N LYS A 905 -30.92 49.66 -2.02
CA LYS A 905 -31.69 50.91 -2.01
C LYS A 905 -30.89 52.05 -2.63
N THR A 906 -29.66 52.26 -2.16
CA THR A 906 -28.79 53.35 -2.64
C THR A 906 -27.90 52.98 -3.82
N LYS A 907 -28.00 51.73 -4.32
CA LYS A 907 -27.16 51.14 -5.39
C LYS A 907 -25.66 51.34 -5.15
N SER A 908 -25.30 51.36 -3.86
CA SER A 908 -23.95 51.64 -3.37
C SER A 908 -23.25 50.35 -2.95
N ILE A 909 -21.94 50.34 -3.11
CA ILE A 909 -21.05 49.25 -2.70
C ILE A 909 -20.07 49.83 -1.70
N THR A 910 -19.90 49.18 -0.54
CA THR A 910 -18.89 49.54 0.44
C THR A 910 -17.84 48.43 0.50
N ILE A 911 -16.57 48.82 0.44
CA ILE A 911 -15.40 47.91 0.47
C ILE A 911 -14.52 48.30 1.65
N ARG A 912 -14.00 47.30 2.38
CA ARG A 912 -13.13 47.43 3.56
C ARG A 912 -12.07 46.33 3.60
#